data_AF-A0A7L2QR95-F1
#
_entry.id   AF-A0A7L2QR95-F1
#
_cell.length_a   1.000
_cell.length_b   1.000
_cell.length_c   1.000
_cell.angle_alpha   90.00
_cell.angle_beta   90.00
_cell.angle_gamma   90.00
#
_symmetry.space_group_name_H-M   'P 1'
#
loop_
_entity.id
_entity.type
_entity.pdbx_description
1 polymer ?
#
loop_
_entity_poly.entity_id
_entity_poly.type
_entity_poly.pdbx_seq_one_letter_code
_entity_poly.pdbx_strand_id
1 'polypeptide(L)'
;RAEDYACQTACKRILMSMKTELEIVDGLIEGCKTMPLPQDPLWQCFLESSRSVHPGVTVHPPPSTGLDGAKLHCCSKANSSTCRSLCTKLYSTSWGNSQSWQEFDRFCEYNAVEVSMLTCLADVREPCQLGCRNLTYCTNFNNRPTELFRSCNTQSDQGAMNDMKLWEKGSIKMPFINIPVLDIKKCQPEMWKAIACSLQIKPCHSKSRGSIICKSDCVEILKKCGDHNRFPEGHSAESICELLSPTDDLENCIPLDTYLSPSSLGNIVEDVTHPCNPNPCAAHQLCEVNRKGCQSGELCLPYLCVPGCKLGEASDFIVRQGTLIQVPSSAGDVGCYKICTCGHSGLLENCMEMRCVDLQKSCIVGGQRKSHGTSFNIDCNVCSCFAGNLICSTRQCLTEHSSEDERRKFTGLPCNCVDQFVPVCGQNGRTYPSACIARCVGLQDNQFEFGSCISKDPCNPNPCNKNQRCIPKKQVCLTSFEKFECSQHECVPRQLNCDQTRDPVCDTDNVEYTNLCTLYQKGKSLAYQGPCQPFCRSAEPVCGHDGQTYGSICAAYAQRVAVDYHGHCQAVGVLSDHSFHSECAFVQCPQLSAMGCKPLLAPGACCPLCAGMLRILYDKDKLDNFARVTNKKPITVLDILEKIRLHVSVPQCDVFGYLSIESEIVILIIPVDQNPKPLQIEACNKEAEKIESLINSDSPTLASHVPLSALIASQVQVSFSISSASTQVAPALRSLFVSLLFTLSSALTRYM
;
A
#
# COMPACT_ATOMS: atom_id res chain seq x y z
N ARG A 1 26.67 6.68 41.87
CA ARG A 1 26.91 5.45 41.08
C ARG A 1 28.22 5.49 40.28
N ALA A 2 29.03 6.57 40.31
CA ALA A 2 30.40 6.53 39.78
C ALA A 2 31.31 5.61 40.60
N GLU A 3 32.18 4.84 39.93
CA GLU A 3 33.14 3.92 40.57
C GLU A 3 34.35 4.66 41.18
N ASP A 4 34.76 5.79 40.59
CA ASP A 4 35.90 6.58 41.05
C ASP A 4 35.53 7.67 42.08
N TYR A 5 36.33 7.82 43.14
CA TYR A 5 36.11 8.75 44.25
C TYR A 5 36.29 10.23 43.84
N ALA A 6 37.23 10.50 42.92
CA ALA A 6 37.42 11.86 42.41
C ALA A 6 36.21 12.30 41.57
N CYS A 7 35.71 11.40 40.71
CA CYS A 7 34.47 11.61 39.96
C CYS A 7 33.24 11.79 40.87
N GLN A 8 33.09 11.03 41.97
CA GLN A 8 32.00 11.23 42.92
C GLN A 8 32.00 12.63 43.55
N THR A 9 33.18 13.16 43.87
CA THR A 9 33.33 14.48 44.47
C THR A 9 33.06 15.60 43.46
N ALA A 10 33.55 15.44 42.23
CA ALA A 10 33.26 16.35 41.13
C ALA A 10 31.75 16.38 40.82
N CYS A 11 31.12 15.22 40.72
CA CYS A 11 29.68 15.07 40.46
C CYS A 11 28.82 15.81 41.49
N LYS A 12 29.07 15.63 42.79
CA LYS A 12 28.35 16.35 43.85
C LYS A 12 28.48 17.87 43.73
N ARG A 13 29.69 18.37 43.43
CA ARG A 13 29.94 19.80 43.26
C ARG A 13 29.20 20.36 42.05
N ILE A 14 29.31 19.70 40.90
CA ILE A 14 28.74 20.14 39.61
C ILE A 14 27.21 20.20 39.69
N LEU A 15 26.58 19.15 40.22
CA LEU A 15 25.12 19.07 40.38
C LEU A 15 24.54 20.11 41.34
N MET A 16 25.34 20.65 42.27
CA MET A 16 24.91 21.73 43.18
C MET A 16 25.16 23.13 42.60
N SER A 17 26.06 23.28 41.62
CA SER A 17 26.47 24.58 41.10
C SER A 17 25.90 24.96 39.73
N MET A 18 25.60 23.98 38.87
CA MET A 18 25.18 24.20 37.48
C MET A 18 23.68 23.96 37.30
N LYS A 19 23.06 24.68 36.36
CA LYS A 19 21.59 24.72 36.22
C LYS A 19 21.04 24.18 34.89
N THR A 20 21.87 24.03 33.86
CA THR A 20 21.43 23.53 32.55
C THR A 20 22.02 22.14 32.27
N GLU A 21 21.26 21.28 31.58
CA GLU A 21 21.66 19.88 31.35
C GLU A 21 22.96 19.77 30.54
N LEU A 22 23.17 20.63 29.55
CA LEU A 22 24.39 20.69 28.74
C LEU A 22 25.62 21.07 29.58
N GLU A 23 25.53 22.09 30.44
CA GLU A 23 26.65 22.49 31.32
C GLU A 23 26.99 21.41 32.34
N ILE A 24 25.98 20.71 32.86
CA ILE A 24 26.16 19.60 33.80
C ILE A 24 26.86 18.42 33.12
N VAL A 25 26.46 18.07 31.89
CA VAL A 25 27.08 16.98 31.12
C VAL A 25 28.54 17.32 30.79
N ASP A 26 28.81 18.52 30.27
CA ASP A 26 30.17 18.92 29.93
C ASP A 26 31.07 19.00 31.18
N GLY A 27 30.55 19.54 32.29
CA GLY A 27 31.25 19.56 33.57
C GLY A 27 31.53 18.16 34.14
N LEU A 28 30.61 17.20 33.97
CA LEU A 28 30.79 15.81 34.40
C LEU A 28 31.81 15.07 33.52
N ILE A 29 31.84 15.33 32.21
CA ILE A 29 32.85 14.78 31.30
C ILE A 29 34.25 15.26 31.70
N GLU A 30 34.39 16.56 32.00
CA GLU A 30 35.66 17.16 32.42
C GLU A 30 36.09 16.67 33.82
N GLY A 31 35.14 16.62 34.77
CA GLY A 31 35.39 16.26 36.17
C GLY A 31 35.64 14.78 36.41
N CYS A 32 35.03 13.90 35.61
CA CYS A 32 35.19 12.44 35.71
C CYS A 32 36.17 11.86 34.68
N LYS A 33 36.60 12.67 33.70
CA LYS A 33 37.51 12.28 32.60
C LYS A 33 37.02 11.05 31.81
N THR A 34 35.72 10.89 31.67
CA THR A 34 35.05 9.75 31.02
C THR A 34 33.93 10.24 30.10
N MET A 35 33.87 9.70 28.87
CA MET A 35 32.80 10.00 27.90
C MET A 35 31.49 9.29 28.30
N PRO A 36 30.31 9.89 28.05
CA PRO A 36 29.03 9.31 28.43
C PRO A 36 28.72 8.08 27.58
N LEU A 37 28.80 6.90 28.20
CA LEU A 37 28.35 5.64 27.63
C LEU A 37 27.00 5.27 28.26
N PRO A 38 25.98 4.84 27.48
CA PRO A 38 24.65 4.46 27.98
C PRO A 38 24.66 3.32 29.01
N GLN A 39 25.79 2.63 29.14
CA GLN A 39 26.01 1.47 30.00
C GLN A 39 26.73 1.84 31.31
N ASP A 40 27.26 3.06 31.43
CA ASP A 40 28.03 3.50 32.60
C ASP A 40 27.08 3.82 33.76
N PRO A 41 27.26 3.21 34.96
CA PRO A 41 26.36 3.38 36.09
C PRO A 41 26.14 4.83 36.55
N LEU A 42 27.12 5.72 36.37
CA LEU A 42 26.97 7.16 36.67
C LEU A 42 26.03 7.82 35.68
N TRP A 43 26.25 7.60 34.39
CA TRP A 43 25.47 8.20 33.31
C TRP A 43 24.07 7.60 33.23
N GLN A 44 23.94 6.31 33.51
CA GLN A 44 22.64 5.67 33.75
C GLN A 44 21.90 6.35 34.89
N CYS A 45 22.55 6.65 36.02
CA CYS A 45 21.90 7.37 37.14
C CYS A 45 21.47 8.80 36.76
N PHE A 46 22.29 9.51 35.98
CA PHE A 46 21.98 10.86 35.53
C PHE A 46 20.79 10.87 34.56
N LEU A 47 20.81 9.98 33.57
CA LEU A 47 19.71 9.77 32.62
C LEU A 47 18.46 9.15 33.30
N GLU A 48 18.64 8.36 34.37
CA GLU A 48 17.58 7.80 35.21
C GLU A 48 16.78 8.88 35.96
N SER A 49 17.43 10.01 36.31
CA SER A 49 16.76 11.13 37.01
C SER A 49 15.85 11.96 36.10
N SER A 50 16.04 11.89 34.78
CA SER A 50 15.13 12.46 33.79
C SER A 50 14.24 11.42 33.10
N ARG A 51 14.53 10.11 33.20
CA ARG A 51 13.71 9.02 32.63
C ARG A 51 13.91 7.71 33.40
N SER A 52 12.87 7.20 34.05
CA SER A 52 12.93 5.91 34.75
C SER A 52 12.85 4.71 33.79
N VAL A 53 13.51 3.61 34.19
CA VAL A 53 13.32 2.16 33.89
C VAL A 53 14.58 1.42 33.37
N HIS A 54 14.75 0.20 33.90
CA HIS A 54 15.88 -0.75 33.94
C HIS A 54 16.69 -1.04 32.66
N PRO A 55 17.96 -1.50 32.79
CA PRO A 55 18.83 -1.81 31.66
C PRO A 55 18.59 -3.23 31.11
N GLY A 56 18.04 -3.30 29.89
CA GLY A 56 18.11 -4.50 29.04
C GLY A 56 16.79 -4.85 28.34
N VAL A 57 16.72 -4.56 27.05
CA VAL A 57 15.73 -5.04 26.06
C VAL A 57 14.27 -4.78 26.44
N THR A 58 13.92 -3.50 26.57
CA THR A 58 12.61 -3.04 26.10
C THR A 58 12.78 -2.58 24.65
N VAL A 59 12.09 -3.24 23.71
CA VAL A 59 12.17 -2.91 22.28
C VAL A 59 11.48 -1.57 21.96
N HIS A 60 10.71 -1.02 22.91
CA HIS A 60 9.98 0.23 22.74
C HIS A 60 10.02 1.12 24.00
N PRO A 61 10.29 2.43 23.86
CA PRO A 61 10.06 3.37 24.95
C PRO A 61 8.55 3.45 25.28
N PRO A 62 8.18 3.79 26.53
CA PRO A 62 6.79 4.05 26.87
C PRO A 62 6.21 5.14 25.94
N PRO A 63 4.91 5.06 25.59
CA PRO A 63 4.30 6.00 24.65
C PRO A 63 4.39 7.43 25.18
N SER A 64 4.67 8.38 24.28
CA SER A 64 4.60 9.81 24.55
C SER A 64 3.22 10.18 25.10
N THR A 65 3.16 11.07 26.07
CA THR A 65 1.91 11.58 26.64
C THR A 65 1.09 12.32 25.58
N GLY A 66 -0.10 11.83 25.24
CA GLY A 66 -0.97 12.45 24.24
C GLY A 66 -1.82 11.43 23.46
N LEU A 67 -2.79 11.92 22.70
CA LEU A 67 -3.58 11.10 21.77
C LEU A 67 -2.70 10.65 20.60
N ASP A 68 -2.71 9.35 20.29
CA ASP A 68 -2.11 8.81 19.06
C ASP A 68 -3.21 8.14 18.21
N GLY A 69 -3.84 8.92 17.34
CA GLY A 69 -4.98 8.50 16.54
C GLY A 69 -4.66 7.35 15.58
N ALA A 70 -3.42 7.28 15.07
CA ALA A 70 -2.98 6.21 14.19
C ALA A 70 -2.85 4.88 14.96
N LYS A 71 -2.21 4.88 16.14
CA LYS A 71 -2.14 3.68 16.98
C LYS A 71 -3.50 3.30 17.58
N LEU A 72 -4.34 4.28 17.90
CA LEU A 72 -5.71 4.05 18.36
C LEU A 72 -6.56 3.32 17.29
N HIS A 73 -6.34 3.62 16.00
CA HIS A 73 -6.98 2.90 14.90
C HIS A 73 -6.65 1.40 14.94
N CYS A 74 -5.38 1.05 15.23
CA CYS A 74 -4.93 -0.33 15.35
C CYS A 74 -5.56 -1.10 16.51
N CYS A 75 -5.94 -0.44 17.60
CA CYS A 75 -6.54 -1.10 18.77
C CYS A 75 -7.85 -1.84 18.42
N SER A 76 -8.62 -1.34 17.46
CA SER A 76 -9.85 -1.99 16.99
C SER A 76 -9.61 -3.38 16.39
N LYS A 77 -8.38 -3.65 15.92
CA LYS A 77 -7.96 -4.92 15.30
C LYS A 77 -7.56 -5.98 16.32
N ALA A 78 -7.54 -5.64 17.61
CA ALA A 78 -7.29 -6.61 18.68
C ALA A 78 -8.36 -7.70 18.66
N ASN A 79 -7.92 -8.95 18.74
CA ASN A 79 -8.78 -10.11 18.73
C ASN A 79 -9.47 -10.30 20.10
N SER A 80 -8.74 -10.08 21.20
CA SER A 80 -9.31 -10.10 22.55
C SER A 80 -9.81 -8.73 22.99
N SER A 81 -10.92 -8.72 23.74
CA SER A 81 -11.45 -7.50 24.37
C SER A 81 -10.49 -6.90 25.39
N THR A 82 -9.69 -7.73 26.06
CA THR A 82 -8.69 -7.30 27.05
C THR A 82 -7.59 -6.48 26.38
N CYS A 83 -6.96 -7.02 25.31
CA CYS A 83 -5.92 -6.29 24.60
C CYS A 83 -6.47 -5.06 23.87
N ARG A 84 -7.70 -5.13 23.36
CA ARG A 84 -8.40 -3.96 22.82
C ARG A 84 -8.50 -2.84 23.86
N SER A 85 -8.98 -3.15 25.06
CA SER A 85 -9.17 -2.16 26.13
C SER A 85 -7.85 -1.57 26.60
N LEU A 86 -6.82 -2.41 26.81
CA LEU A 86 -5.48 -1.95 27.20
C LEU A 86 -4.86 -1.06 26.13
N CYS A 87 -4.94 -1.45 24.85
CA CYS A 87 -4.46 -0.65 23.72
C CYS A 87 -5.17 0.69 23.63
N THR A 88 -6.51 0.70 23.69
CA THR A 88 -7.31 1.94 23.62
C THR A 88 -6.92 2.87 24.76
N LYS A 89 -6.83 2.36 26.00
CA LYS A 89 -6.43 3.15 27.17
C LYS A 89 -5.03 3.73 27.04
N LEU A 90 -4.11 3.02 26.38
CA LEU A 90 -2.75 3.51 26.14
C LEU A 90 -2.69 4.70 25.20
N TYR A 91 -3.51 4.69 24.14
CA TYR A 91 -3.41 5.67 23.05
C TYR A 91 -4.52 6.71 23.03
N SER A 92 -5.53 6.62 23.90
CA SER A 92 -6.65 7.58 23.97
C SER A 92 -6.46 8.70 25.00
N THR A 93 -5.65 8.52 26.04
CA THR A 93 -5.49 9.48 27.15
C THR A 93 -4.20 10.30 27.04
N SER A 94 -4.28 11.59 27.38
CA SER A 94 -3.10 12.47 27.47
C SER A 94 -2.06 12.00 28.48
N TRP A 95 -2.43 11.18 29.46
CA TRP A 95 -1.53 10.51 30.39
C TRP A 95 -1.58 8.99 30.21
N GLY A 96 -0.79 8.46 29.29
CA GLY A 96 -0.50 7.03 29.26
C GLY A 96 0.14 6.62 30.59
N ASN A 97 -0.59 5.90 31.45
CA ASN A 97 -0.06 5.42 32.71
C ASN A 97 1.00 4.33 32.40
N SER A 98 2.21 4.47 32.94
CA SER A 98 3.31 3.49 32.83
C SER A 98 2.85 2.07 33.22
N GLN A 99 1.89 1.97 34.15
CA GLN A 99 1.23 0.73 34.52
C GLN A 99 0.43 0.09 33.37
N SER A 100 -0.36 0.88 32.62
CA SER A 100 -1.11 0.37 31.46
C SER A 100 -0.18 -0.19 30.40
N TRP A 101 1.02 0.38 30.26
CA TRP A 101 2.02 -0.07 29.29
C TRP A 101 2.62 -1.41 29.73
N GLN A 102 2.98 -1.55 31.01
CA GLN A 102 3.46 -2.82 31.57
C GLN A 102 2.40 -3.94 31.44
N GLU A 103 1.12 -3.61 31.64
CA GLU A 103 0.03 -4.57 31.46
C GLU A 103 -0.12 -5.00 29.99
N PHE A 104 -0.05 -4.05 29.06
CA PHE A 104 -0.10 -4.35 27.62
C PHE A 104 1.10 -5.16 27.14
N ASP A 105 2.31 -4.75 27.50
CA ASP A 105 3.57 -5.45 27.16
C ASP A 105 3.51 -6.90 27.63
N ARG A 106 3.08 -7.13 28.88
CA ARG A 106 2.97 -8.47 29.47
C ARG A 106 1.92 -9.36 28.80
N PHE A 107 0.73 -8.83 28.48
CA PHE A 107 -0.41 -9.66 28.07
C PHE A 107 -0.66 -9.69 26.56
N CYS A 108 -0.18 -8.69 25.82
CA CYS A 108 -0.59 -8.45 24.44
C CYS A 108 0.59 -8.42 23.48
N GLU A 109 1.72 -7.80 23.83
CA GLU A 109 2.83 -7.53 22.88
C GLU A 109 3.43 -8.79 22.25
N TYR A 110 3.39 -9.92 22.96
CA TYR A 110 3.96 -11.21 22.52
C TYR A 110 2.90 -12.29 22.34
N ASN A 111 1.62 -11.91 22.32
CA ASN A 111 0.53 -12.87 22.15
C ASN A 111 0.26 -13.10 20.65
N ALA A 112 0.54 -14.32 20.17
CA ALA A 112 0.35 -14.70 18.77
C ALA A 112 -1.11 -14.58 18.28
N VAL A 113 -2.09 -14.53 19.18
CA VAL A 113 -3.50 -14.31 18.83
C VAL A 113 -3.77 -12.85 18.44
N GLU A 114 -2.91 -11.91 18.85
CA GLU A 114 -3.07 -10.46 18.64
C GLU A 114 -2.28 -9.93 17.44
N VAL A 115 -1.77 -10.81 16.56
CA VAL A 115 -0.90 -10.47 15.42
C VAL A 115 -1.47 -9.33 14.56
N SER A 116 -2.78 -9.30 14.30
CA SER A 116 -3.38 -8.23 13.48
C SER A 116 -3.22 -6.83 14.09
N MET A 117 -3.44 -6.68 15.40
CA MET A 117 -3.22 -5.42 16.12
C MET A 117 -1.72 -5.09 16.17
N LEU A 118 -0.88 -6.08 16.50
CA LEU A 118 0.57 -5.87 16.67
C LEU A 118 1.24 -5.46 15.36
N THR A 119 0.91 -6.13 14.25
CA THR A 119 1.38 -5.76 12.91
C THR A 119 0.96 -4.34 12.54
N CYS A 120 -0.30 -3.96 12.82
CA CYS A 120 -0.76 -2.60 12.59
C CYS A 120 0.01 -1.57 13.42
N LEU A 121 0.24 -1.85 14.71
CA LEU A 121 1.02 -0.96 15.58
C LEU A 121 2.47 -0.84 15.09
N ALA A 122 3.06 -1.93 14.60
CA ALA A 122 4.39 -1.91 13.99
C ALA A 122 4.42 -1.08 12.71
N ASP A 123 3.39 -1.19 11.86
CA ASP A 123 3.26 -0.40 10.62
C ASP A 123 3.13 1.11 10.86
N VAL A 124 2.41 1.51 11.90
CA VAL A 124 2.30 2.92 12.27
C VAL A 124 3.64 3.47 12.78
N ARG A 125 4.41 2.64 13.49
CA ARG A 125 5.72 3.03 14.05
C ARG A 125 6.80 3.10 12.96
N GLU A 126 6.93 2.03 12.19
CA GLU A 126 7.98 1.83 11.20
C GLU A 126 7.35 1.16 9.96
N PRO A 127 6.83 1.95 8.99
CA PRO A 127 6.14 1.40 7.83
C PRO A 127 7.10 0.60 6.94
N CYS A 128 6.62 -0.53 6.40
CA CYS A 128 7.36 -1.27 5.39
C CYS A 128 7.51 -0.45 4.10
N GLN A 129 8.74 -0.14 3.72
CA GLN A 129 9.09 0.64 2.54
C GLN A 129 9.94 -0.18 1.58
N LEU A 130 9.81 0.11 0.28
CA LEU A 130 10.62 -0.58 -0.74
C LEU A 130 12.06 -0.10 -0.71
N GLY A 131 12.97 -1.04 -0.94
CA GLY A 131 14.38 -0.79 -1.14
C GLY A 131 15.21 -0.74 0.13
N CYS A 132 16.43 -1.26 0.01
CA CYS A 132 17.47 -1.09 1.02
C CYS A 132 18.86 -0.95 0.38
N ARG A 133 19.64 0.03 0.87
CA ARG A 133 20.97 0.39 0.35
C ARG A 133 21.86 0.99 1.44
N ASN A 134 23.17 1.02 1.18
CA ASN A 134 24.19 1.71 1.97
C ASN A 134 24.39 1.19 3.40
N LEU A 135 24.06 -0.07 3.68
CA LEU A 135 24.43 -0.76 4.91
C LEU A 135 25.88 -1.25 4.84
N THR A 136 26.61 -1.13 5.94
CA THR A 136 28.03 -1.47 6.05
C THR A 136 28.27 -2.80 6.75
N TYR A 137 27.40 -3.20 7.68
CA TYR A 137 27.49 -4.47 8.39
C TYR A 137 26.58 -5.54 7.77
N CYS A 138 25.29 -5.21 7.60
CA CYS A 138 24.25 -6.04 7.02
C CYS A 138 24.22 -5.98 5.49
N THR A 139 25.39 -6.14 4.86
CA THR A 139 25.59 -5.92 3.42
C THR A 139 24.72 -6.78 2.51
N ASN A 140 24.30 -7.97 2.95
CA ASN A 140 23.44 -8.87 2.16
C ASN A 140 22.01 -8.32 1.95
N PHE A 141 21.62 -7.30 2.72
CA PHE A 141 20.33 -6.60 2.60
C PHE A 141 20.39 -5.43 1.60
N ASN A 142 21.59 -5.01 1.19
CA ASN A 142 21.75 -3.98 0.17
C ASN A 142 21.31 -4.49 -1.20
N ASN A 143 21.01 -3.54 -2.10
CA ASN A 143 20.77 -3.79 -3.53
C ASN A 143 19.53 -4.66 -3.77
N ARG A 144 18.50 -4.46 -2.93
CA ARG A 144 17.19 -5.14 -3.00
C ARG A 144 16.08 -4.12 -3.18
N PRO A 145 15.94 -3.50 -4.37
CA PRO A 145 15.02 -2.37 -4.59
C PRO A 145 13.54 -2.78 -4.62
N THR A 146 13.21 -4.06 -4.81
CA THR A 146 11.84 -4.59 -4.90
C THR A 146 11.37 -5.29 -3.63
N GLU A 147 12.24 -5.42 -2.62
CA GLU A 147 11.91 -5.97 -1.31
C GLU A 147 11.52 -4.87 -0.32
N LEU A 148 10.73 -5.23 0.69
CA LEU A 148 10.21 -4.32 1.70
C LEU A 148 11.02 -4.44 3.01
N PHE A 149 11.33 -3.30 3.63
CA PHE A 149 12.03 -3.23 4.91
C PHE A 149 11.40 -2.16 5.80
N ARG A 150 11.36 -2.37 7.12
CA ARG A 150 10.90 -1.34 8.08
C ARG A 150 12.01 -0.37 8.45
N SER A 151 13.24 -0.85 8.54
CA SER A 151 14.35 -0.08 9.13
C SER A 151 15.67 -0.26 8.39
N CYS A 152 15.72 0.17 7.12
CA CYS A 152 16.95 0.23 6.36
C CYS A 152 17.72 1.54 6.62
N ASN A 153 18.46 1.61 7.73
CA ASN A 153 19.25 2.78 8.10
C ASN A 153 20.51 2.41 8.89
N THR A 154 21.45 3.35 9.02
CA THR A 154 22.73 3.18 9.72
C THR A 154 22.56 2.78 11.19
N GLN A 155 21.52 3.27 11.86
CA GLN A 155 21.26 2.93 13.26
C GLN A 155 20.95 1.44 13.43
N SER A 156 20.13 0.89 12.55
CA SER A 156 19.74 -0.52 12.58
C SER A 156 20.88 -1.44 12.15
N ASP A 157 21.70 -0.99 11.19
CA ASP A 157 22.95 -1.65 10.81
C ASP A 157 23.91 -1.79 12.00
N GLN A 158 24.09 -0.70 12.75
CA GLN A 158 24.90 -0.70 13.96
C GLN A 158 24.27 -1.51 15.10
N GLY A 159 22.93 -1.50 15.21
CA GLY A 159 22.16 -2.33 16.13
C GLY A 159 22.47 -3.81 15.94
N ALA A 160 22.46 -4.29 14.69
CA ALA A 160 22.75 -5.70 14.38
C ALA A 160 24.18 -6.10 14.77
N MET A 161 25.15 -5.20 14.55
CA MET A 161 26.53 -5.42 14.98
C MET A 161 26.63 -5.52 16.51
N ASN A 162 25.87 -4.71 17.24
CA ASN A 162 25.86 -4.70 18.70
C ASN A 162 25.21 -5.96 19.27
N ASP A 163 24.11 -6.43 18.66
CA ASP A 163 23.45 -7.69 19.04
C ASP A 163 24.40 -8.87 18.89
N MET A 164 25.11 -8.97 17.76
CA MET A 164 26.12 -10.01 17.56
C MET A 164 27.18 -10.00 18.66
N LYS A 165 27.73 -8.82 19.01
CA LYS A 165 28.70 -8.70 20.12
C LYS A 165 28.11 -9.10 21.48
N LEU A 166 26.82 -8.86 21.70
CA LEU A 166 26.17 -9.24 22.95
C LEU A 166 25.97 -10.76 23.03
N TRP A 167 25.56 -11.39 21.93
CA TRP A 167 25.30 -12.82 21.85
C TRP A 167 26.57 -13.67 21.96
N GLU A 168 27.75 -13.10 21.70
CA GLU A 168 29.06 -13.71 22.01
C GLU A 168 29.21 -14.11 23.49
N LYS A 169 28.41 -13.53 24.40
CA LYS A 169 28.37 -13.91 25.82
C LYS A 169 27.66 -15.26 26.06
N GLY A 170 27.16 -15.92 25.02
CA GLY A 170 26.57 -17.27 25.08
C GLY A 170 25.13 -17.29 25.60
N SER A 171 24.40 -16.18 25.50
CA SER A 171 22.98 -16.10 25.84
C SER A 171 22.30 -14.95 25.10
N ILE A 172 21.16 -15.24 24.48
CA ILE A 172 20.26 -14.27 23.85
C ILE A 172 19.15 -13.96 24.85
N LYS A 173 19.06 -12.70 25.28
CA LYS A 173 18.05 -12.26 26.24
C LYS A 173 16.80 -11.78 25.50
N MET A 174 15.69 -12.48 25.68
CA MET A 174 14.35 -12.01 25.28
C MET A 174 13.55 -11.65 26.53
N PRO A 175 12.49 -10.83 26.42
CA PRO A 175 11.73 -10.34 27.58
C PRO A 175 11.20 -11.43 28.52
N PHE A 176 10.82 -12.60 27.99
CA PHE A 176 10.26 -13.72 28.78
C PHE A 176 11.08 -15.01 28.70
N ILE A 177 12.18 -15.03 27.93
CA ILE A 177 13.00 -16.23 27.78
C ILE A 177 14.47 -15.85 27.54
N ASN A 178 15.37 -16.51 28.26
CA ASN A 178 16.79 -16.46 27.94
C ASN A 178 17.13 -17.71 27.13
N ILE A 179 17.79 -17.54 25.99
CA ILE A 179 18.14 -18.63 25.07
C ILE A 179 19.66 -18.79 25.08
N PRO A 180 20.18 -19.78 25.82
CA PRO A 180 21.60 -20.10 25.81
C PRO A 180 22.04 -20.63 24.45
N VAL A 181 23.14 -20.11 23.93
CA VAL A 181 23.69 -20.51 22.63
C VAL A 181 25.14 -20.91 22.77
N LEU A 182 25.58 -21.81 21.90
CA LEU A 182 26.98 -22.15 21.72
C LEU A 182 27.75 -20.94 21.16
N ASP A 183 29.07 -21.04 21.07
CA ASP A 183 29.93 -19.97 20.52
C ASP A 183 29.53 -19.63 19.08
N ILE A 184 28.80 -18.52 18.91
CA ILE A 184 28.21 -18.09 17.64
C ILE A 184 29.27 -17.71 16.61
N LYS A 185 30.53 -17.45 17.02
CA LYS A 185 31.63 -17.21 16.07
C LYS A 185 32.07 -18.49 15.35
N LYS A 186 31.81 -19.64 15.96
CA LYS A 186 32.19 -20.97 15.43
C LYS A 186 31.00 -21.71 14.86
N CYS A 187 29.85 -21.61 15.52
CA CYS A 187 28.64 -22.30 15.13
C CYS A 187 27.74 -21.40 14.28
N GLN A 188 27.80 -21.58 12.95
CA GLN A 188 26.95 -20.88 11.97
C GLN A 188 27.01 -19.33 12.05
N PRO A 189 28.21 -18.72 11.96
CA PRO A 189 28.37 -17.26 12.14
C PRO A 189 27.56 -16.42 11.14
N GLU A 190 27.46 -16.85 9.88
CA GLU A 190 26.69 -16.14 8.86
C GLU A 190 25.18 -16.20 9.12
N MET A 191 24.68 -17.32 9.66
CA MET A 191 23.26 -17.44 10.03
C MET A 191 22.93 -16.53 11.20
N TRP A 192 23.76 -16.48 12.24
CA TRP A 192 23.56 -15.56 13.37
C TRP A 192 23.63 -14.10 12.94
N LYS A 193 24.55 -13.76 12.03
CA LYS A 193 24.61 -12.43 11.43
C LYS A 193 23.31 -12.10 10.66
N ALA A 194 22.81 -13.04 9.85
CA ALA A 194 21.55 -12.84 9.12
C ALA A 194 20.35 -12.70 10.07
N ILE A 195 20.31 -13.42 11.19
CA ILE A 195 19.29 -13.26 12.24
C ILE A 195 19.38 -11.86 12.88
N ALA A 196 20.57 -11.44 13.33
CA ALA A 196 20.78 -10.11 13.91
C ALA A 196 20.36 -9.00 12.95
N CYS A 197 20.76 -9.11 11.68
CA CYS A 197 20.36 -8.18 10.63
C CYS A 197 18.85 -8.21 10.37
N SER A 198 18.21 -9.39 10.32
CA SER A 198 16.77 -9.50 10.10
C SER A 198 15.97 -8.87 11.25
N LEU A 199 16.41 -9.04 12.50
CA LEU A 199 15.74 -8.45 13.66
C LEU A 199 15.82 -6.91 13.69
N GLN A 200 16.91 -6.34 13.16
CA GLN A 200 17.15 -4.90 13.20
C GLN A 200 16.68 -4.18 11.93
N ILE A 201 17.00 -4.72 10.74
CA ILE A 201 16.59 -4.17 9.44
C ILE A 201 15.09 -4.44 9.17
N LYS A 202 14.57 -5.54 9.71
CA LYS A 202 13.15 -5.95 9.67
C LYS A 202 12.62 -6.01 8.23
N PRO A 203 13.06 -6.99 7.42
CA PRO A 203 12.41 -7.29 6.15
C PRO A 203 10.92 -7.57 6.37
N CYS A 204 10.07 -7.18 5.41
CA CYS A 204 8.64 -7.38 5.46
C CYS A 204 8.15 -8.25 4.32
N HIS A 205 7.21 -9.14 4.60
CA HIS A 205 6.46 -9.81 3.56
C HIS A 205 5.40 -8.87 2.96
N SER A 206 5.16 -8.91 1.65
CA SER A 206 4.26 -7.96 0.99
C SER A 206 2.79 -8.13 1.36
N LYS A 207 2.35 -9.35 1.70
CA LYS A 207 0.97 -9.65 2.10
C LYS A 207 0.73 -9.45 3.60
N SER A 208 1.44 -10.21 4.43
CA SER A 208 1.24 -10.23 5.89
C SER A 208 1.85 -9.02 6.59
N ARG A 209 2.81 -8.35 5.95
CA ARG A 209 3.61 -7.25 6.52
C ARG A 209 4.42 -7.65 7.76
N GLY A 210 4.41 -8.92 8.13
CA GLY A 210 5.20 -9.46 9.22
C GLY A 210 6.69 -9.42 8.89
N SER A 211 7.51 -9.34 9.94
CA SER A 211 8.99 -9.38 9.89
C SER A 211 9.58 -10.55 10.68
N ILE A 212 8.76 -11.59 10.90
CA ILE A 212 9.12 -12.76 11.68
C ILE A 212 9.82 -13.75 10.75
N ILE A 213 10.96 -14.31 11.19
CA ILE A 213 11.68 -15.34 10.44
C ILE A 213 10.88 -16.66 10.41
N CYS A 214 11.09 -17.50 9.41
CA CYS A 214 10.37 -18.78 9.33
C CYS A 214 10.76 -19.73 10.48
N LYS A 215 9.77 -20.49 10.96
CA LYS A 215 9.94 -21.44 12.07
C LYS A 215 11.03 -22.48 11.79
N SER A 216 11.12 -22.97 10.56
CA SER A 216 12.09 -23.94 10.08
C SER A 216 13.51 -23.43 10.32
N ASP A 217 13.76 -22.16 9.99
CA ASP A 217 15.07 -21.53 10.10
C ASP A 217 15.44 -21.33 11.57
N CYS A 218 14.47 -20.90 12.40
CA CYS A 218 14.62 -20.80 13.84
C CYS A 218 14.97 -22.16 14.47
N VAL A 219 14.21 -23.21 14.12
CA VAL A 219 14.40 -24.55 14.68
C VAL A 219 15.74 -25.12 14.22
N GLU A 220 16.12 -24.90 12.96
CA GLU A 220 17.40 -25.36 12.42
C GLU A 220 18.58 -24.75 13.19
N ILE A 221 18.60 -23.43 13.38
CA ILE A 221 19.71 -22.77 14.06
C ILE A 221 19.79 -23.15 15.54
N LEU A 222 18.65 -23.26 16.24
CA LEU A 222 18.64 -23.66 17.65
C LEU A 222 19.01 -25.13 17.83
N LYS A 223 18.64 -26.02 16.91
CA LYS A 223 19.09 -27.43 16.94
C LYS A 223 20.59 -27.57 16.73
N LYS A 224 21.19 -26.75 15.86
CA LYS A 224 22.62 -26.83 15.55
C LYS A 224 23.48 -26.09 16.57
N CYS A 225 23.02 -24.92 17.04
CA CYS A 225 23.84 -23.97 17.78
C CYS A 225 23.23 -23.52 19.13
N GLY A 226 22.06 -24.03 19.52
CA GLY A 226 21.52 -23.86 20.86
C GLY A 226 22.26 -24.71 21.90
N ASP A 227 22.48 -24.17 23.09
CA ASP A 227 23.08 -24.91 24.19
C ASP A 227 21.98 -25.67 24.96
N HIS A 228 21.60 -26.83 24.40
CA HIS A 228 20.47 -27.65 24.86
C HIS A 228 20.58 -28.08 26.32
N ASN A 229 21.80 -28.18 26.86
CA ASN A 229 22.03 -28.54 28.27
C ASN A 229 21.66 -27.41 29.22
N ARG A 230 21.62 -26.17 28.72
CA ARG A 230 21.33 -24.97 29.50
C ARG A 230 19.94 -24.39 29.20
N PHE A 231 19.18 -25.03 28.31
CA PHE A 231 17.80 -24.60 28.04
C PHE A 231 16.96 -24.66 29.33
N PRO A 232 16.05 -23.69 29.54
CA PRO A 232 15.15 -23.71 30.69
C PRO A 232 14.31 -25.00 30.72
N GLU A 233 13.97 -25.49 31.92
CA GLU A 233 13.20 -26.73 32.06
C GLU A 233 11.88 -26.67 31.28
N GLY A 234 11.60 -27.71 30.48
CA GLY A 234 10.40 -27.78 29.64
C GLY A 234 10.54 -27.11 28.26
N HIS A 235 11.67 -26.47 27.95
CA HIS A 235 11.90 -25.84 26.65
C HIS A 235 12.82 -26.66 25.74
N SER A 236 12.31 -27.01 24.56
CA SER A 236 13.05 -27.51 23.39
C SER A 236 13.24 -26.41 22.34
N ALA A 237 14.14 -26.62 21.36
CA ALA A 237 14.30 -25.72 20.22
C ALA A 237 12.95 -25.44 19.53
N GLU A 238 12.12 -26.48 19.35
CA GLU A 238 10.78 -26.38 18.79
C GLU A 238 9.86 -25.49 19.64
N SER A 239 9.82 -25.69 20.96
CA SER A 239 8.95 -24.90 21.84
C SER A 239 9.36 -23.42 21.91
N ILE A 240 10.66 -23.14 21.80
CA ILE A 240 11.18 -21.77 21.78
C ILE A 240 10.78 -21.10 20.46
N CYS A 241 10.95 -21.80 19.33
CA CYS A 241 10.55 -21.28 18.03
C CYS A 241 9.04 -21.20 17.86
N GLU A 242 8.23 -22.02 18.53
CA GLU A 242 6.77 -21.84 18.59
C GLU A 242 6.39 -20.47 19.18
N LEU A 243 7.16 -19.98 20.16
CA LEU A 243 6.92 -18.68 20.76
C LEU A 243 7.44 -17.52 19.89
N LEU A 244 8.61 -17.69 19.28
CA LEU A 244 9.30 -16.61 18.55
C LEU A 244 8.94 -16.52 17.07
N SER A 245 8.62 -17.64 16.45
CA SER A 245 8.46 -17.81 15.00
C SER A 245 7.47 -18.94 14.74
N PRO A 246 6.16 -18.72 14.99
CA PRO A 246 5.17 -19.80 15.04
C PRO A 246 4.82 -20.41 13.68
N THR A 247 5.24 -19.81 12.57
CA THR A 247 4.76 -20.16 11.23
C THR A 247 5.89 -20.41 10.23
N ASP A 248 5.66 -21.38 9.35
CA ASP A 248 6.44 -21.69 8.15
C ASP A 248 5.69 -21.33 6.86
N ASP A 249 4.52 -20.71 6.99
CA ASP A 249 3.80 -20.20 5.84
C ASP A 249 4.61 -19.06 5.22
N LEU A 250 5.10 -19.30 4.00
CA LEU A 250 5.90 -18.34 3.23
C LEU A 250 5.14 -17.02 2.97
N GLU A 251 3.81 -16.98 3.11
CA GLU A 251 3.05 -15.74 3.04
C GLU A 251 3.11 -14.92 4.34
N ASN A 252 3.58 -15.51 5.43
CA ASN A 252 3.54 -14.97 6.79
C ASN A 252 4.90 -14.95 7.51
N CYS A 253 5.96 -15.49 6.92
CA CYS A 253 7.32 -15.46 7.45
C CYS A 253 8.37 -15.01 6.43
N ILE A 254 9.55 -14.67 6.92
CA ILE A 254 10.73 -14.29 6.13
C ILE A 254 11.74 -15.44 6.12
N PRO A 255 12.03 -16.05 4.96
CA PRO A 255 13.03 -17.09 4.88
C PRO A 255 14.44 -16.47 4.94
N LEU A 256 15.30 -17.02 5.81
CA LEU A 256 16.64 -16.46 6.06
C LEU A 256 17.62 -16.73 4.92
N ASP A 257 17.41 -17.80 4.16
CA ASP A 257 18.23 -18.18 3.01
C ASP A 257 18.47 -17.02 2.03
N THR A 258 17.43 -16.20 1.85
CA THR A 258 17.40 -15.02 0.98
C THR A 258 18.48 -14.01 1.37
N TYR A 259 18.83 -13.93 2.66
CA TYR A 259 19.79 -12.96 3.22
C TYR A 259 21.14 -13.57 3.62
N LEU A 260 21.35 -14.87 3.40
CA LEU A 260 22.65 -15.51 3.59
C LEU A 260 23.64 -15.16 2.48
N SER A 261 23.15 -14.77 1.31
CA SER A 261 23.98 -14.31 0.18
C SER A 261 23.66 -12.86 -0.22
N PRO A 262 24.62 -12.15 -0.84
CA PRO A 262 24.35 -10.87 -1.48
C PRO A 262 23.25 -10.96 -2.54
N SER A 263 22.58 -9.83 -2.80
CA SER A 263 21.60 -9.71 -3.87
C SER A 263 22.20 -10.09 -5.23
N SER A 264 21.42 -10.81 -6.05
CA SER A 264 21.79 -11.19 -7.41
C SER A 264 21.85 -10.01 -8.40
N LEU A 265 21.29 -8.86 -8.01
CA LEU A 265 21.11 -7.69 -8.88
C LEU A 265 22.38 -6.83 -9.09
N GLY A 266 23.50 -7.11 -8.41
CA GLY A 266 24.79 -6.46 -8.67
C GLY A 266 24.71 -4.93 -8.85
N ASN A 267 25.15 -4.40 -10.01
CA ASN A 267 25.08 -2.97 -10.38
C ASN A 267 23.78 -2.56 -11.11
N ILE A 268 22.79 -3.46 -11.28
CA ILE A 268 21.52 -3.20 -12.00
C ILE A 268 20.54 -2.35 -11.16
N VAL A 269 20.95 -1.96 -9.95
CA VAL A 269 20.14 -1.27 -8.93
C VAL A 269 19.74 0.15 -9.34
N GLU A 270 20.44 0.79 -10.27
CA GLU A 270 20.15 2.17 -10.70
C GLU A 270 18.82 2.32 -11.45
N ASP A 271 18.21 1.20 -11.88
CA ASP A 271 16.98 1.20 -12.65
C ASP A 271 15.73 1.55 -11.82
N VAL A 272 15.81 1.42 -10.50
CA VAL A 272 14.72 1.72 -9.56
C VAL A 272 15.22 2.61 -8.43
N THR A 273 14.58 3.76 -8.25
CA THR A 273 14.97 4.76 -7.24
C THR A 273 13.92 4.89 -6.15
N HIS A 274 14.38 5.14 -4.92
CA HIS A 274 13.54 5.32 -3.74
C HIS A 274 13.88 6.65 -3.08
N PRO A 275 13.37 7.78 -3.62
CA PRO A 275 13.85 9.10 -3.21
C PRO A 275 13.41 9.50 -1.79
N CYS A 276 12.43 8.78 -1.22
CA CYS A 276 11.94 8.98 0.14
C CYS A 276 12.38 7.90 1.13
N ASN A 277 13.32 7.02 0.75
CA ASN A 277 13.86 5.99 1.63
C ASN A 277 15.40 5.89 1.50
N PRO A 278 16.17 6.42 2.47
CA PRO A 278 15.71 7.02 3.73
C PRO A 278 15.00 8.37 3.52
N ASN A 279 14.12 8.75 4.45
CA ASN A 279 13.34 9.99 4.35
C ASN A 279 14.27 11.23 4.42
N PRO A 280 14.35 12.06 3.36
CA PRO A 280 15.20 13.25 3.34
C PRO A 280 14.57 14.48 4.00
N CYS A 281 13.30 14.41 4.39
CA CYS A 281 12.54 15.55 4.91
C CYS A 281 12.63 15.68 6.43
N ALA A 282 12.33 16.87 6.95
CA ALA A 282 12.29 17.11 8.39
C ALA A 282 11.15 16.33 9.07
N ALA A 283 11.24 16.13 10.39
CA ALA A 283 10.28 15.32 11.16
C ALA A 283 8.82 15.82 11.17
N HIS A 284 8.53 17.01 10.64
CA HIS A 284 7.17 17.57 10.51
C HIS A 284 6.71 17.66 9.04
N GLN A 285 7.48 17.07 8.13
CA GLN A 285 7.23 17.09 6.69
C GLN A 285 7.08 15.67 6.17
N LEU A 286 6.21 15.51 5.18
CA LEU A 286 6.05 14.28 4.42
C LEU A 286 6.93 14.35 3.18
N CYS A 287 7.64 13.26 2.88
CA CYS A 287 8.33 13.10 1.61
C CYS A 287 7.38 12.52 0.56
N GLU A 288 7.20 13.23 -0.55
CA GLU A 288 6.42 12.79 -1.70
C GLU A 288 7.34 12.67 -2.93
N VAL A 289 7.06 11.73 -3.82
CA VAL A 289 7.77 11.63 -5.10
C VAL A 289 7.46 12.86 -5.95
N ASN A 290 8.49 13.51 -6.51
CA ASN A 290 8.29 14.64 -7.40
C ASN A 290 7.83 14.17 -8.78
N ARG A 291 6.51 14.13 -8.98
CA ARG A 291 5.88 13.80 -10.27
C ARG A 291 5.46 15.03 -11.08
N LYS A 292 5.73 16.24 -10.58
CA LYS A 292 5.34 17.51 -11.23
C LYS A 292 6.41 18.02 -12.21
N GLY A 293 7.58 17.41 -12.21
CA GLY A 293 8.74 17.94 -12.91
C GLY A 293 9.28 19.21 -12.25
N CYS A 294 10.22 19.87 -12.91
CA CYS A 294 10.93 21.02 -12.36
C CYS A 294 11.00 22.15 -13.39
N GLN A 295 11.15 23.38 -12.91
CA GLN A 295 11.29 24.53 -13.80
C GLN A 295 12.71 24.60 -14.38
N SER A 296 12.84 25.16 -15.58
CA SER A 296 14.13 25.44 -16.20
C SER A 296 14.96 26.36 -15.30
N GLY A 297 16.08 25.85 -14.76
CA GLY A 297 17.00 26.58 -13.88
C GLY A 297 16.92 26.22 -12.39
N GLU A 298 15.95 25.40 -11.97
CA GLU A 298 15.87 24.87 -10.61
C GLU A 298 16.57 23.51 -10.48
N LEU A 299 17.13 23.23 -9.30
CA LEU A 299 17.65 21.90 -8.95
C LEU A 299 16.50 20.90 -8.88
N CYS A 300 16.45 19.97 -9.83
CA CYS A 300 15.35 19.03 -9.93
C CYS A 300 15.55 17.82 -9.01
N LEU A 301 15.07 17.96 -7.77
CA LEU A 301 15.06 16.85 -6.82
C LEU A 301 13.95 15.85 -7.17
N PRO A 302 14.20 14.53 -7.00
CA PRO A 302 13.22 13.48 -7.27
C PRO A 302 12.13 13.36 -6.20
N TYR A 303 12.16 14.23 -5.17
CA TYR A 303 11.19 14.28 -4.08
C TYR A 303 10.78 15.72 -3.75
N LEU A 304 9.66 15.86 -3.04
CA LEU A 304 9.14 17.10 -2.46
C LEU A 304 8.90 16.88 -0.96
N CYS A 305 9.34 17.83 -0.14
CA CYS A 305 9.00 17.86 1.28
C CYS A 305 7.79 18.75 1.49
N VAL A 306 6.65 18.15 1.83
CA VAL A 306 5.40 18.88 2.04
C VAL A 306 5.06 18.95 3.52
N PRO A 307 4.53 20.08 4.02
CA PRO A 307 4.04 20.17 5.39
C PRO A 307 2.87 19.22 5.62
N GLY A 308 2.73 18.77 6.87
CA GLY A 308 1.64 17.89 7.28
C GLY A 308 1.27 18.04 8.75
N CYS A 309 0.21 17.33 9.14
CA CYS A 309 -0.29 17.30 10.51
C CYS A 309 -0.03 15.93 11.12
N LYS A 310 0.31 15.92 12.41
CA LYS A 310 0.34 14.68 13.19
C LYS A 310 -1.08 14.19 13.44
N LEU A 311 -1.28 12.88 13.42
CA LEU A 311 -2.57 12.24 13.71
C LEU A 311 -2.87 12.16 15.22
N GLY A 312 -2.65 13.26 15.94
CA GLY A 312 -2.68 13.36 17.40
C GLY A 312 -1.35 13.84 17.97
N GLU A 313 -1.38 14.40 19.18
CA GLU A 313 -0.24 15.05 19.85
C GLU A 313 0.97 14.12 20.01
N ALA A 314 0.71 12.85 20.32
CA ALA A 314 1.74 11.82 20.54
C ALA A 314 2.05 10.98 19.28
N SER A 315 1.38 11.26 18.15
CA SER A 315 1.58 10.48 16.93
C SER A 315 2.79 10.99 16.13
N ASP A 316 3.53 10.04 15.58
CA ASP A 316 4.56 10.31 14.56
C ASP A 316 4.03 10.07 13.14
N PHE A 317 2.76 9.65 13.03
CA PHE A 317 2.08 9.49 11.75
C PHE A 317 1.64 10.86 11.21
N ILE A 318 2.17 11.25 10.05
CA ILE A 318 1.94 12.56 9.44
C ILE A 318 1.07 12.41 8.20
N VAL A 319 0.07 13.28 8.09
CA VAL A 319 -0.83 13.39 6.93
C VAL A 319 -0.62 14.72 6.22
N ARG A 320 -0.75 14.72 4.90
CA ARG A 320 -0.53 15.91 4.06
C ARG A 320 -1.47 17.06 4.43
N GLN A 321 -0.95 18.28 4.42
CA GLN A 321 -1.74 19.49 4.58
C GLN A 321 -2.90 19.62 3.58
N GLY A 322 -4.05 20.11 4.05
CA GLY A 322 -5.27 20.30 3.27
C GLY A 322 -6.08 19.02 3.04
N THR A 323 -5.63 17.86 3.53
CA THR A 323 -6.35 16.60 3.39
C THR A 323 -7.44 16.43 4.46
N LEU A 324 -8.53 15.76 4.08
CA LEU A 324 -9.56 15.30 4.99
C LEU A 324 -9.16 13.93 5.53
N ILE A 325 -9.14 13.81 6.84
CA ILE A 325 -8.71 12.61 7.55
C ILE A 325 -9.77 12.14 8.52
N GLN A 326 -9.92 10.82 8.60
CA GLN A 326 -10.78 10.12 9.54
C GLN A 326 -9.93 9.69 10.73
N VAL A 327 -10.30 10.10 11.93
CA VAL A 327 -9.64 9.72 13.19
C VAL A 327 -10.62 9.03 14.14
N PRO A 328 -10.21 7.98 14.87
CA PRO A 328 -11.06 7.39 15.89
C PRO A 328 -11.47 8.42 16.95
N SER A 329 -12.67 8.26 17.52
CA SER A 329 -13.13 9.12 18.62
C SER A 329 -12.26 8.91 19.87
N SER A 330 -11.92 10.01 20.56
CA SER A 330 -11.14 10.01 21.80
C SER A 330 -11.85 9.30 22.98
N ALA A 331 -13.17 9.10 22.88
CA ALA A 331 -13.94 8.31 23.84
C ALA A 331 -13.62 6.80 23.80
N GLY A 332 -12.92 6.34 22.75
CA GLY A 332 -12.53 4.93 22.59
C GLY A 332 -13.66 4.01 22.13
N ASP A 333 -14.81 4.57 21.75
CA ASP A 333 -15.94 3.81 21.21
C ASP A 333 -15.58 3.21 19.83
N VAL A 334 -15.62 1.88 19.76
CA VAL A 334 -15.27 1.14 18.54
C VAL A 334 -16.24 1.50 17.42
N GLY A 335 -15.70 1.83 16.24
CA GLY A 335 -16.51 2.20 15.07
C GLY A 335 -17.02 3.64 15.07
N CYS A 336 -16.62 4.46 16.04
CA CYS A 336 -16.91 5.89 16.08
C CYS A 336 -15.70 6.69 15.59
N TYR A 337 -15.94 7.60 14.65
CA TYR A 337 -14.89 8.39 14.01
C TYR A 337 -15.27 9.86 13.88
N LYS A 338 -14.26 10.71 13.80
CA LYS A 338 -14.36 12.11 13.43
C LYS A 338 -13.67 12.32 12.09
N ILE A 339 -14.17 13.26 11.29
CA ILE A 339 -13.49 13.73 10.09
C ILE A 339 -12.94 15.12 10.38
N CYS A 340 -11.63 15.27 10.30
CA CYS A 340 -10.93 16.53 10.48
C CYS A 340 -10.23 16.93 9.18
N THR A 341 -9.86 18.20 9.07
CA THR A 341 -9.00 18.71 8.01
C THR A 341 -7.60 18.95 8.59
N CYS A 342 -6.55 18.52 7.90
CA CYS A 342 -5.20 18.93 8.25
C CYS A 342 -5.00 20.41 7.86
N GLY A 343 -4.99 21.29 8.85
CA GLY A 343 -4.95 22.75 8.71
C GLY A 343 -3.56 23.29 8.36
N HIS A 344 -3.50 24.60 8.10
CA HIS A 344 -2.25 25.29 7.80
C HIS A 344 -1.36 25.49 9.03
N SER A 345 -1.93 25.34 10.22
CA SER A 345 -1.23 25.35 11.50
C SER A 345 -0.39 24.08 11.76
N GLY A 346 -0.51 23.05 10.92
CA GLY A 346 0.05 21.72 11.18
C GLY A 346 -0.77 20.91 12.19
N LEU A 347 -1.96 21.39 12.56
CA LEU A 347 -2.89 20.71 13.47
C LEU A 347 -4.15 20.25 12.73
N LEU A 348 -4.84 19.27 13.33
CA LEU A 348 -6.15 18.83 12.86
C LEU A 348 -7.22 19.83 13.29
N GLU A 349 -7.94 20.37 12.32
CA GLU A 349 -8.94 21.43 12.48
C GLU A 349 -10.29 21.02 11.88
N ASN A 350 -11.36 21.77 12.16
CA ASN A 350 -12.70 21.56 11.58
C ASN A 350 -13.23 20.12 11.71
N CYS A 351 -13.03 19.51 12.88
CA CYS A 351 -13.45 18.13 13.13
C CYS A 351 -14.98 17.99 13.24
N MET A 352 -15.54 17.05 12.50
CA MET A 352 -16.96 16.71 12.47
C MET A 352 -17.17 15.25 12.89
N GLU A 353 -18.14 15.01 13.77
CA GLU A 353 -18.49 13.65 14.20
C GLU A 353 -19.19 12.87 13.08
N MET A 354 -18.78 11.61 12.89
CA MET A 354 -19.46 10.66 12.03
C MET A 354 -20.43 9.80 12.84
N ARG A 355 -21.42 9.22 12.16
CA ARG A 355 -22.27 8.20 12.79
C ARG A 355 -21.43 6.98 13.10
N CYS A 356 -21.47 6.55 14.35
CA CYS A 356 -20.84 5.30 14.78
C CYS A 356 -21.41 4.11 14.03
N VAL A 357 -20.54 3.20 13.64
CA VAL A 357 -20.89 1.95 12.97
C VAL A 357 -20.64 0.80 13.94
N ASP A 358 -21.63 -0.07 14.10
CA ASP A 358 -21.51 -1.25 14.96
C ASP A 358 -20.65 -2.33 14.29
N LEU A 359 -19.35 -2.32 14.60
CA LEU A 359 -18.38 -3.28 14.05
C LEU A 359 -18.52 -4.69 14.65
N GLN A 360 -19.37 -4.90 15.67
CA GLN A 360 -19.61 -6.24 16.23
C GLN A 360 -20.58 -7.04 15.37
N LYS A 361 -21.29 -6.39 14.44
CA LYS A 361 -22.19 -7.07 13.51
C LYS A 361 -21.41 -7.94 12.54
N SER A 362 -21.83 -9.19 12.50
CA SER A 362 -21.32 -10.23 11.62
C SER A 362 -22.27 -10.49 10.46
N CYS A 363 -21.74 -10.92 9.33
CA CYS A 363 -22.51 -11.44 8.21
C CYS A 363 -22.74 -12.95 8.39
N ILE A 364 -23.88 -13.45 7.91
CA ILE A 364 -24.18 -14.89 7.92
C ILE A 364 -24.17 -15.37 6.47
N VAL A 365 -23.22 -16.23 6.12
CA VAL A 365 -23.06 -16.76 4.75
C VAL A 365 -22.93 -18.28 4.83
N GLY A 366 -23.82 -19.01 4.14
CA GLY A 366 -23.82 -20.48 4.15
C GLY A 366 -23.92 -21.10 5.55
N GLY A 367 -24.61 -20.43 6.49
CA GLY A 367 -24.71 -20.85 7.89
C GLY A 367 -23.48 -20.53 8.76
N GLN A 368 -22.40 -19.99 8.19
CA GLN A 368 -21.22 -19.54 8.94
C GLN A 368 -21.30 -18.05 9.29
N ARG A 369 -20.86 -17.72 10.50
CA ARG A 369 -20.71 -16.34 10.97
C ARG A 369 -19.37 -15.77 10.50
N LYS A 370 -19.39 -14.67 9.75
CA LYS A 370 -18.21 -13.94 9.28
C LYS A 370 -18.13 -12.61 10.03
N SER A 371 -17.01 -12.33 10.70
CA SER A 371 -16.81 -11.10 11.46
C SER A 371 -16.58 -9.89 10.54
N HIS A 372 -16.75 -8.69 11.07
CA HIS A 372 -16.39 -7.48 10.35
C HIS A 372 -14.93 -7.52 9.87
N GLY A 373 -14.68 -7.03 8.65
CA GLY A 373 -13.35 -6.97 8.01
C GLY A 373 -12.91 -8.29 7.36
N THR A 374 -13.64 -9.39 7.52
CA THR A 374 -13.24 -10.66 6.90
C THR A 374 -13.60 -10.67 5.42
N SER A 375 -12.59 -10.87 4.58
CA SER A 375 -12.75 -11.14 3.16
C SER A 375 -12.70 -12.64 2.88
N PHE A 376 -13.52 -13.12 1.95
CA PHE A 376 -13.63 -14.53 1.55
C PHE A 376 -14.22 -14.63 0.15
N ASN A 377 -14.11 -15.80 -0.46
CA ASN A 377 -14.67 -16.04 -1.78
C ASN A 377 -16.01 -16.78 -1.68
N ILE A 378 -16.98 -16.38 -2.51
CA ILE A 378 -18.18 -17.13 -2.85
C ILE A 378 -18.09 -17.42 -4.34
N ASP A 379 -17.87 -18.69 -4.69
CA ASP A 379 -17.51 -19.09 -6.06
C ASP A 379 -16.27 -18.34 -6.54
N CYS A 380 -16.38 -17.61 -7.67
CA CYS A 380 -15.34 -16.74 -8.20
C CYS A 380 -15.43 -15.29 -7.69
N ASN A 381 -16.44 -14.96 -6.89
CA ASN A 381 -16.67 -13.63 -6.36
C ASN A 381 -15.96 -13.42 -5.04
N VAL A 382 -15.33 -12.26 -4.90
CA VAL A 382 -14.78 -11.82 -3.62
C VAL A 382 -15.87 -11.13 -2.85
N CYS A 383 -15.98 -11.46 -1.57
CA CYS A 383 -16.91 -10.86 -0.65
C CYS A 383 -16.16 -10.37 0.59
N SER A 384 -16.64 -9.27 1.15
CA SER A 384 -16.19 -8.76 2.44
C SER A 384 -17.39 -8.46 3.33
N CYS A 385 -17.27 -8.85 4.60
CA CYS A 385 -18.26 -8.50 5.61
C CYS A 385 -17.91 -7.18 6.28
N PHE A 386 -18.75 -6.17 6.11
CA PHE A 386 -18.53 -4.85 6.71
C PHE A 386 -19.71 -4.47 7.60
N ALA A 387 -19.55 -4.63 8.91
CA ALA A 387 -20.53 -4.21 9.93
C ALA A 387 -21.93 -4.83 9.71
N GLY A 388 -21.95 -6.11 9.34
CA GLY A 388 -23.16 -6.87 9.04
C GLY A 388 -23.63 -6.78 7.59
N ASN A 389 -23.06 -5.88 6.78
CA ASN A 389 -23.36 -5.79 5.36
C ASN A 389 -22.40 -6.67 4.56
N LEU A 390 -22.95 -7.56 3.72
CA LEU A 390 -22.18 -8.38 2.79
C LEU A 390 -21.99 -7.61 1.48
N ILE A 391 -20.75 -7.32 1.12
CA ILE A 391 -20.40 -6.60 -0.12
C ILE A 391 -19.56 -7.53 -0.97
N CYS A 392 -20.00 -7.83 -2.19
CA CYS A 392 -19.35 -8.78 -3.08
C CYS A 392 -19.11 -8.19 -4.47
N SER A 393 -18.10 -8.71 -5.17
CA SER A 393 -18.02 -8.59 -6.62
C SER A 393 -19.20 -9.31 -7.28
N THR A 394 -19.61 -8.87 -8.46
CA THR A 394 -20.81 -9.35 -9.16
C THR A 394 -20.48 -10.08 -10.46
N ARG A 395 -19.42 -10.89 -10.44
CA ARG A 395 -19.02 -11.70 -11.59
C ARG A 395 -19.95 -12.88 -11.76
N GLN A 396 -20.19 -13.22 -13.02
CA GLN A 396 -20.83 -14.49 -13.34
C GLN A 396 -19.77 -15.60 -13.29
N CYS A 397 -19.98 -16.60 -12.43
CA CYS A 397 -19.03 -17.68 -12.22
C CYS A 397 -19.48 -18.94 -12.96
N LEU A 398 -18.62 -19.49 -13.80
CA LEU A 398 -18.75 -20.88 -14.25
C LEU A 398 -18.11 -21.79 -13.21
N THR A 399 -18.80 -22.88 -12.88
CA THR A 399 -18.28 -23.92 -11.97
C THR A 399 -18.06 -25.22 -12.75
N GLU A 400 -17.31 -26.17 -12.20
CA GLU A 400 -17.13 -27.48 -12.82
C GLU A 400 -18.48 -28.19 -13.03
N HIS A 401 -19.46 -27.92 -12.16
CA HIS A 401 -20.82 -28.45 -12.22
C HIS A 401 -21.75 -27.68 -13.16
N SER A 402 -21.29 -26.59 -13.78
CA SER A 402 -22.09 -25.83 -14.74
C SER A 402 -22.41 -26.69 -15.95
N SER A 403 -23.70 -26.73 -16.30
CA SER A 403 -24.22 -27.49 -17.44
C SER A 403 -23.60 -27.03 -18.76
N GLU A 404 -23.59 -27.92 -19.76
CA GLU A 404 -23.16 -27.57 -21.12
C GLU A 404 -23.92 -26.36 -21.69
N ASP A 405 -25.21 -26.22 -21.35
CA ASP A 405 -26.01 -25.09 -21.80
C ASP A 405 -25.68 -23.78 -21.08
N GLU A 406 -25.28 -23.82 -19.80
CA GLU A 406 -24.75 -22.64 -19.09
C GLU A 406 -23.39 -22.22 -19.66
N ARG A 407 -22.52 -23.19 -19.94
CA ARG A 407 -21.22 -22.94 -20.58
C ARG A 407 -21.39 -22.31 -21.97
N ARG A 408 -22.40 -22.74 -22.74
CA ARG A 408 -22.74 -22.15 -24.05
C ARG A 408 -23.30 -20.73 -23.96
N LYS A 409 -24.01 -20.39 -22.88
CA LYS A 409 -24.62 -19.07 -22.67
C LYS A 409 -23.68 -18.08 -21.97
N PHE A 410 -22.57 -18.56 -21.44
CA PHE A 410 -21.59 -17.73 -20.75
C PHE A 410 -20.87 -16.83 -21.73
N THR A 411 -21.18 -15.53 -21.68
CA THR A 411 -20.53 -14.54 -22.53
C THR A 411 -19.25 -13.98 -21.91
N GLY A 412 -19.01 -14.22 -20.61
CA GLY A 412 -17.92 -13.60 -19.87
C GLY A 412 -18.14 -12.13 -19.54
N LEU A 413 -19.35 -11.60 -19.79
CA LEU A 413 -19.80 -10.26 -19.41
C LEU A 413 -20.85 -10.31 -18.30
N PRO A 414 -21.02 -9.23 -17.51
CA PRO A 414 -22.06 -9.15 -16.49
C PRO A 414 -23.45 -9.50 -17.05
N CYS A 415 -24.19 -10.32 -16.31
CA CYS A 415 -25.53 -10.81 -16.67
C CYS A 415 -25.62 -11.55 -18.02
N ASN A 416 -24.54 -12.17 -18.49
CA ASN A 416 -24.42 -12.79 -19.82
C ASN A 416 -24.83 -11.85 -20.97
N CYS A 417 -24.55 -10.55 -20.84
CA CYS A 417 -24.77 -9.62 -21.94
C CYS A 417 -23.92 -10.01 -23.15
N VAL A 418 -24.43 -9.76 -24.35
CA VAL A 418 -23.65 -9.88 -25.59
C VAL A 418 -22.52 -8.85 -25.61
N ASP A 419 -21.44 -9.17 -26.31
CA ASP A 419 -20.22 -8.36 -26.42
C ASP A 419 -20.29 -7.22 -27.44
N GLN A 420 -21.51 -6.90 -27.91
CA GLN A 420 -21.74 -5.79 -28.84
C GLN A 420 -21.47 -4.43 -28.18
N PHE A 421 -20.58 -3.64 -28.78
CA PHE A 421 -20.25 -2.30 -28.30
C PHE A 421 -21.23 -1.22 -28.82
N VAL A 422 -22.29 -0.96 -28.06
CA VAL A 422 -23.25 0.14 -28.30
C VAL A 422 -23.33 1.00 -27.04
N PRO A 423 -22.42 1.98 -26.87
CA PRO A 423 -22.20 2.59 -25.57
C PRO A 423 -23.38 3.45 -25.12
N VAL A 424 -23.57 3.50 -23.80
CA VAL A 424 -24.52 4.40 -23.13
C VAL A 424 -23.81 5.19 -22.04
N CYS A 425 -24.21 6.44 -21.83
CA CYS A 425 -23.72 7.29 -20.76
C CYS A 425 -24.68 7.23 -19.58
N GLY A 426 -24.21 6.76 -18.43
CA GLY A 426 -24.99 6.74 -17.19
C GLY A 426 -24.95 8.08 -16.45
N GLN A 427 -25.97 8.33 -15.62
CA GLN A 427 -26.04 9.52 -14.76
C GLN A 427 -24.88 9.64 -13.74
N ASN A 428 -24.15 8.55 -13.47
CA ASN A 428 -22.93 8.57 -12.67
C ASN A 428 -21.68 9.04 -13.47
N GLY A 429 -21.85 9.48 -14.72
CA GLY A 429 -20.78 9.95 -15.60
C GLY A 429 -19.92 8.83 -16.20
N ARG A 430 -20.31 7.57 -16.03
CA ARG A 430 -19.63 6.40 -16.59
C ARG A 430 -20.19 6.02 -17.95
N THR A 431 -19.32 5.73 -18.91
CA THR A 431 -19.69 5.07 -20.17
C THR A 431 -19.77 3.57 -19.94
N TYR A 432 -20.92 2.97 -20.29
CA TYR A 432 -21.13 1.53 -20.27
C TYR A 432 -21.05 0.99 -21.71
N PRO A 433 -20.43 -0.17 -21.95
CA PRO A 433 -20.31 -0.71 -23.31
C PRO A 433 -21.64 -1.04 -23.98
N SER A 434 -22.68 -1.33 -23.19
CA SER A 434 -24.03 -1.55 -23.70
C SER A 434 -25.11 -1.19 -22.66
N ALA A 435 -26.33 -0.95 -23.13
CA ALA A 435 -27.51 -0.78 -22.26
C ALA A 435 -27.80 -2.03 -21.42
N CYS A 436 -27.44 -3.22 -21.90
CA CYS A 436 -27.56 -4.46 -21.13
C CYS A 436 -26.68 -4.42 -19.87
N ILE A 437 -25.41 -4.03 -20.03
CA ILE A 437 -24.46 -3.94 -18.91
C ILE A 437 -24.87 -2.82 -17.94
N ALA A 438 -25.33 -1.68 -18.45
CA ALA A 438 -25.86 -0.59 -17.62
C ALA A 438 -27.00 -1.07 -16.71
N ARG A 439 -27.96 -1.82 -17.26
CA ARG A 439 -29.06 -2.44 -16.48
C ARG A 439 -28.57 -3.50 -15.50
N CYS A 440 -27.60 -4.31 -15.92
CA CYS A 440 -27.04 -5.36 -15.07
C CYS A 440 -26.44 -4.81 -13.77
N VAL A 441 -25.78 -3.65 -13.83
CA VAL A 441 -25.21 -3.00 -12.64
C VAL A 441 -26.21 -2.15 -11.85
N GLY A 442 -27.50 -2.19 -12.21
CA GLY A 442 -28.60 -1.58 -11.47
C GLY A 442 -29.08 -0.23 -11.98
N LEU A 443 -28.64 0.26 -13.15
CA LEU A 443 -29.22 1.47 -13.74
C LEU A 443 -30.57 1.18 -14.40
N GLN A 444 -31.52 2.10 -14.23
CA GLN A 444 -32.81 2.12 -14.92
C GLN A 444 -32.70 2.81 -16.29
N ASP A 445 -33.65 2.55 -17.19
CA ASP A 445 -33.63 3.11 -18.56
C ASP A 445 -33.64 4.64 -18.61
N ASN A 446 -34.17 5.32 -17.58
CA ASN A 446 -34.12 6.79 -17.45
C ASN A 446 -32.83 7.31 -16.80
N GLN A 447 -31.93 6.42 -16.37
CA GLN A 447 -30.67 6.74 -15.71
C GLN A 447 -29.46 6.62 -16.65
N PHE A 448 -29.69 6.35 -17.94
CA PHE A 448 -28.66 6.40 -18.97
C PHE A 448 -29.26 6.84 -20.31
N GLU A 449 -28.37 7.22 -21.23
CA GLU A 449 -28.74 7.65 -22.58
C GLU A 449 -27.70 7.17 -23.59
N PHE A 450 -28.11 6.89 -24.83
CA PHE A 450 -27.22 6.38 -25.89
C PHE A 450 -26.05 7.32 -26.20
N GLY A 451 -24.91 6.72 -26.56
CA GLY A 451 -23.65 7.40 -26.79
C GLY A 451 -22.75 7.43 -25.56
N SER A 452 -21.44 7.60 -25.77
CA SER A 452 -20.45 7.69 -24.68
C SER A 452 -20.55 9.03 -23.92
N CYS A 453 -20.19 9.05 -22.65
CA CYS A 453 -20.17 10.29 -21.85
C CYS A 453 -19.19 11.32 -22.41
N ILE A 454 -18.04 10.90 -22.94
CA ILE A 454 -17.07 11.82 -23.54
C ILE A 454 -17.58 12.49 -24.82
N SER A 455 -18.49 11.86 -25.57
CA SER A 455 -19.09 12.46 -26.77
C SER A 455 -20.13 13.54 -26.48
N LYS A 456 -20.60 13.62 -25.24
CA LYS A 456 -21.63 14.59 -24.82
C LYS A 456 -20.98 15.85 -24.31
N ASP A 457 -21.48 16.99 -24.79
CA ASP A 457 -21.08 18.29 -24.30
C ASP A 457 -22.00 18.69 -23.14
N PRO A 458 -21.52 18.67 -21.89
CA PRO A 458 -22.33 19.04 -20.73
C PRO A 458 -22.67 20.54 -20.70
N CYS A 459 -22.07 21.34 -21.58
CA CYS A 459 -22.32 22.76 -21.72
C CYS A 459 -23.26 23.10 -22.90
N ASN A 460 -23.88 22.11 -23.54
CA ASN A 460 -24.83 22.32 -24.63
C ASN A 460 -26.13 21.51 -24.44
N PRO A 461 -27.28 22.16 -24.17
CA PRO A 461 -27.46 23.60 -23.98
C PRO A 461 -26.76 24.09 -22.70
N ASN A 462 -26.36 25.36 -22.67
CA ASN A 462 -25.58 25.91 -21.54
C ASN A 462 -26.40 25.86 -20.23
N PRO A 463 -25.98 25.07 -19.22
CA PRO A 463 -26.69 24.94 -17.95
C PRO A 463 -26.43 26.13 -17.00
N CYS A 464 -25.44 26.97 -17.29
CA CYS A 464 -25.02 28.05 -16.42
C CYS A 464 -25.78 29.36 -16.69
N ASN A 465 -25.87 30.21 -15.67
CA ASN A 465 -26.47 31.54 -15.80
C ASN A 465 -25.70 32.42 -16.81
N LYS A 466 -26.36 33.46 -17.34
CA LYS A 466 -25.77 34.39 -18.35
C LYS A 466 -24.44 35.02 -17.91
N ASN A 467 -24.26 35.28 -16.62
CA ASN A 467 -23.05 35.89 -16.03
C ASN A 467 -21.94 34.86 -15.74
N GLN A 468 -22.21 33.59 -15.98
CA GLN A 468 -21.30 32.48 -15.77
C GLN A 468 -20.89 31.88 -17.13
N ARG A 469 -19.76 31.18 -17.12
CA ARG A 469 -19.26 30.34 -18.20
C ARG A 469 -19.35 28.90 -17.74
N CYS A 470 -19.88 28.04 -18.59
CA CYS A 470 -19.84 26.61 -18.40
C CYS A 470 -18.47 26.06 -18.81
N ILE A 471 -17.88 25.25 -17.94
CA ILE A 471 -16.64 24.52 -18.18
C ILE A 471 -16.94 23.02 -18.06
N PRO A 472 -16.67 22.21 -19.09
CA PRO A 472 -16.79 20.76 -18.99
C PRO A 472 -15.90 20.20 -17.89
N LYS A 473 -16.46 19.33 -17.06
CA LYS A 473 -15.79 18.64 -15.95
C LYS A 473 -16.28 17.19 -15.90
N LYS A 474 -15.82 16.42 -16.88
CA LYS A 474 -16.20 15.01 -17.03
C LYS A 474 -15.63 14.21 -15.87
N GLN A 475 -16.45 13.44 -15.18
CA GLN A 475 -16.05 12.69 -13.99
C GLN A 475 -16.96 11.50 -13.73
N VAL A 476 -16.40 10.41 -13.19
CA VAL A 476 -17.15 9.23 -12.77
C VAL A 476 -17.38 9.26 -11.26
N CYS A 477 -18.63 9.38 -10.83
CA CYS A 477 -18.99 9.42 -9.42
C CYS A 477 -19.22 8.02 -8.84
N LEU A 478 -18.68 7.78 -7.65
CA LEU A 478 -18.83 6.55 -6.87
C LEU A 478 -19.99 6.63 -5.87
N THR A 479 -20.35 7.84 -5.46
CA THR A 479 -21.51 8.13 -4.59
C THR A 479 -22.83 7.98 -5.33
N SER A 480 -23.92 7.79 -4.58
CA SER A 480 -25.28 7.70 -5.12
C SER A 480 -25.68 9.00 -5.82
N PHE A 481 -25.79 8.95 -7.16
CA PHE A 481 -26.13 10.13 -7.99
C PHE A 481 -27.53 10.70 -7.68
N GLU A 482 -28.46 9.89 -7.18
CA GLU A 482 -29.79 10.33 -6.74
C GLU A 482 -29.74 11.27 -5.52
N LYS A 483 -28.71 11.13 -4.67
CA LYS A 483 -28.51 11.95 -3.47
C LYS A 483 -27.50 13.08 -3.71
N PHE A 484 -26.51 12.82 -4.56
CA PHE A 484 -25.39 13.69 -4.84
C PHE A 484 -25.28 13.85 -6.36
N GLU A 485 -25.76 14.98 -6.88
CA GLU A 485 -25.73 15.26 -8.31
C GLU A 485 -24.30 15.10 -8.87
N CYS A 486 -24.14 14.20 -9.84
CA CYS A 486 -22.85 13.95 -10.50
C CYS A 486 -22.63 14.95 -11.65
N SER A 487 -22.51 16.24 -11.31
CA SER A 487 -22.39 17.30 -12.32
C SER A 487 -21.20 17.05 -13.25
N GLN A 488 -21.43 17.04 -14.56
CA GLN A 488 -20.39 16.91 -15.58
C GLN A 488 -19.84 18.27 -16.04
N HIS A 489 -20.21 19.36 -15.36
CA HIS A 489 -19.77 20.71 -15.67
C HIS A 489 -19.55 21.55 -14.41
N GLU A 490 -18.88 22.67 -14.58
CA GLU A 490 -18.68 23.69 -13.55
C GLU A 490 -19.02 25.07 -14.11
N CYS A 491 -19.82 25.83 -13.37
CA CYS A 491 -20.21 27.19 -13.73
C CYS A 491 -19.32 28.21 -13.04
N VAL A 492 -18.38 28.80 -13.77
CA VAL A 492 -17.46 29.82 -13.25
C VAL A 492 -17.91 31.23 -13.63
N PRO A 493 -17.66 32.28 -12.81
CA PRO A 493 -17.94 33.66 -13.18
C PRO A 493 -17.20 34.08 -14.47
N ARG A 494 -17.82 34.93 -15.32
CA ARG A 494 -17.18 35.41 -16.56
C ARG A 494 -16.00 36.37 -16.33
N GLN A 495 -16.03 37.16 -15.27
CA GLN A 495 -14.91 38.02 -14.85
C GLN A 495 -13.92 37.17 -14.06
N LEU A 496 -12.99 36.55 -14.77
CA LEU A 496 -11.96 35.70 -14.16
C LEU A 496 -10.75 36.56 -13.78
N ASN A 497 -10.55 36.77 -12.49
CA ASN A 497 -9.22 37.06 -11.97
C ASN A 497 -8.48 35.72 -11.89
N CYS A 498 -7.75 35.38 -12.96
CA CYS A 498 -6.94 34.18 -12.96
C CYS A 498 -5.80 34.34 -11.96
N ASP A 499 -5.74 33.44 -11.00
CA ASP A 499 -4.57 33.30 -10.13
C ASP A 499 -3.33 32.91 -10.95
N GLN A 500 -2.15 33.25 -10.44
CA GLN A 500 -0.85 32.94 -11.05
C GLN A 500 -0.34 31.54 -10.67
N THR A 501 -1.19 30.71 -10.06
CA THR A 501 -0.93 29.30 -9.82
C THR A 501 -0.61 28.58 -11.14
N ARG A 502 0.53 27.88 -11.15
CA ARG A 502 1.05 27.18 -12.33
C ARG A 502 0.56 25.73 -12.31
N ASP A 503 -0.51 25.48 -13.05
CA ASP A 503 -1.10 24.17 -13.29
C ASP A 503 -1.29 24.01 -14.81
N PRO A 504 -0.21 23.71 -15.55
CA PRO A 504 -0.17 23.87 -17.00
C PRO A 504 -1.26 23.04 -17.67
N VAL A 505 -1.81 23.57 -18.76
CA VAL A 505 -2.80 22.89 -19.59
C VAL A 505 -2.44 23.04 -21.06
N CYS A 506 -2.83 22.06 -21.86
CA CYS A 506 -2.65 22.10 -23.31
C CYS A 506 -3.99 22.33 -24.00
N ASP A 507 -4.02 23.25 -24.96
CA ASP A 507 -5.17 23.41 -25.85
C ASP A 507 -5.15 22.45 -27.05
N THR A 508 -6.22 22.46 -27.84
CA THR A 508 -6.35 21.63 -29.05
C THR A 508 -5.39 22.00 -30.19
N ASP A 509 -4.76 23.17 -30.12
CA ASP A 509 -3.76 23.65 -31.08
C ASP A 509 -2.33 23.35 -30.62
N ASN A 510 -2.17 22.55 -29.55
CA ASN A 510 -0.91 22.21 -28.90
C ASN A 510 -0.15 23.45 -28.36
N VAL A 511 -0.89 24.43 -27.84
CA VAL A 511 -0.38 25.61 -27.14
C VAL A 511 -0.56 25.40 -25.64
N GLU A 512 0.55 25.54 -24.91
CA GLU A 512 0.57 25.45 -23.45
C GLU A 512 0.11 26.77 -22.81
N TYR A 513 -0.72 26.66 -21.77
CA TYR A 513 -1.17 27.77 -20.94
C TYR A 513 -0.80 27.51 -19.47
N THR A 514 -0.57 28.58 -18.70
CA THR A 514 -0.16 28.51 -17.29
C THR A 514 -1.17 27.74 -16.43
N ASN A 515 -2.46 27.94 -16.69
CA ASN A 515 -3.55 27.25 -16.01
C ASN A 515 -4.84 27.29 -16.84
N LEU A 516 -5.80 26.46 -16.42
CA LEU A 516 -7.10 26.32 -17.08
C LEU A 516 -7.87 27.66 -17.21
N CYS A 517 -7.72 28.54 -16.21
CA CYS A 517 -8.34 29.86 -16.22
C CYS A 517 -7.82 30.72 -17.39
N THR A 518 -6.49 30.80 -17.55
CA THR A 518 -5.86 31.58 -18.63
C THR A 518 -6.20 31.05 -20.02
N LEU A 519 -6.30 29.72 -20.17
CA LEU A 519 -6.74 29.08 -21.42
C LEU A 519 -8.16 29.55 -21.79
N TYR A 520 -9.10 29.49 -20.84
CA TYR A 520 -10.47 29.91 -21.10
C TYR A 520 -10.60 31.42 -21.29
N GLN A 521 -9.85 32.24 -20.56
CA GLN A 521 -9.81 33.69 -20.78
C GLN A 521 -9.41 34.04 -22.22
N LYS A 522 -8.56 33.23 -22.85
CA LYS A 522 -8.13 33.36 -24.25
C LYS A 522 -9.10 32.73 -25.26
N GLY A 523 -10.22 32.17 -24.80
CA GLY A 523 -11.23 31.57 -25.66
C GLY A 523 -10.82 30.26 -26.33
N LYS A 524 -9.78 29.59 -25.81
CA LYS A 524 -9.29 28.31 -26.33
C LYS A 524 -10.03 27.13 -25.71
N SER A 525 -9.90 25.98 -26.37
CA SER A 525 -10.50 24.71 -25.97
C SER A 525 -9.45 23.81 -25.35
N LEU A 526 -9.74 23.24 -24.18
CA LEU A 526 -8.85 22.32 -23.49
C LEU A 526 -8.70 21.02 -24.29
N ALA A 527 -7.48 20.61 -24.59
CA ALA A 527 -7.18 19.24 -25.04
C ALA A 527 -6.96 18.32 -23.84
N TYR A 528 -6.06 18.70 -22.93
CA TYR A 528 -5.78 17.94 -21.71
C TYR A 528 -5.12 18.79 -20.63
N GLN A 529 -5.22 18.34 -19.39
CA GLN A 529 -4.51 18.94 -18.26
C GLN A 529 -3.06 18.41 -18.21
N GLY A 530 -2.11 19.28 -17.94
CA GLY A 530 -0.68 19.01 -18.00
C GLY A 530 0.04 19.77 -19.11
N PRO A 531 1.38 19.74 -19.11
CA PRO A 531 2.20 20.47 -20.05
C PRO A 531 2.16 19.90 -21.47
N CYS A 532 2.43 20.78 -22.44
CA CYS A 532 2.66 20.49 -23.86
C CYS A 532 3.55 19.27 -24.13
N GLN A 533 3.01 18.09 -24.48
CA GLN A 533 3.83 16.95 -24.92
C GLN A 533 4.03 16.91 -26.45
N PRO A 534 5.29 16.85 -26.95
CA PRO A 534 5.56 16.81 -28.39
C PRO A 534 4.91 15.63 -29.13
N PHE A 535 4.83 14.46 -28.49
CA PHE A 535 4.23 13.24 -29.06
C PHE A 535 2.69 13.28 -29.09
N CYS A 536 2.06 14.28 -28.47
CA CYS A 536 0.61 14.49 -28.50
C CYS A 536 0.18 15.60 -29.46
N ARG A 537 1.10 16.08 -30.32
CA ARG A 537 0.79 17.06 -31.36
C ARG A 537 -0.13 16.49 -32.45
N SER A 538 0.01 15.21 -32.78
CA SER A 538 -0.94 14.49 -33.64
C SER A 538 -2.14 14.05 -32.81
N ALA A 539 -3.33 14.59 -33.13
CA ALA A 539 -4.59 14.23 -32.47
C ALA A 539 -5.09 12.87 -32.98
N GLU A 540 -4.43 11.80 -32.56
CA GLU A 540 -4.84 10.43 -32.85
C GLU A 540 -5.75 9.92 -31.73
N PRO A 541 -7.01 9.54 -32.03
CA PRO A 541 -7.92 9.05 -31.01
C PRO A 541 -7.45 7.71 -30.44
N VAL A 542 -7.73 7.47 -29.18
CA VAL A 542 -7.41 6.22 -28.47
C VAL A 542 -8.59 5.75 -27.63
N CYS A 543 -8.76 4.44 -27.50
CA CYS A 543 -9.70 3.84 -26.58
C CYS A 543 -9.02 3.64 -25.22
N GLY A 544 -9.61 4.21 -24.17
CA GLY A 544 -9.18 4.00 -22.79
C GLY A 544 -9.72 2.69 -22.22
N HIS A 545 -9.04 2.17 -21.19
CA HIS A 545 -9.52 1.02 -20.41
C HIS A 545 -10.87 1.25 -19.72
N ASP A 546 -11.33 2.50 -19.62
CA ASP A 546 -12.65 2.87 -19.12
C ASP A 546 -13.77 2.79 -20.19
N GLY A 547 -13.44 2.38 -21.42
CA GLY A 547 -14.35 2.29 -22.55
C GLY A 547 -14.68 3.63 -23.21
N GLN A 548 -13.89 4.69 -22.95
CA GLN A 548 -14.07 6.00 -23.57
C GLN A 548 -13.03 6.31 -24.64
N THR A 549 -13.46 7.03 -25.69
CA THR A 549 -12.55 7.49 -26.74
C THR A 549 -12.00 8.87 -26.42
N TYR A 550 -10.69 8.94 -26.22
CA TYR A 550 -9.97 10.18 -25.99
C TYR A 550 -9.37 10.70 -27.30
N GLY A 551 -9.24 12.02 -27.43
CA GLY A 551 -8.66 12.63 -28.64
C GLY A 551 -7.14 12.46 -28.79
N SER A 552 -6.46 12.02 -27.72
CA SER A 552 -5.04 11.66 -27.71
C SER A 552 -4.69 10.82 -26.49
N ILE A 553 -3.51 10.19 -26.52
CA ILE A 553 -2.94 9.47 -25.36
C ILE A 553 -2.80 10.40 -24.16
N CYS A 554 -2.35 11.65 -24.37
CA CYS A 554 -2.23 12.64 -23.28
C CYS A 554 -3.59 12.98 -22.65
N ALA A 555 -4.67 13.02 -23.43
CA ALA A 555 -6.00 13.26 -22.89
C ALA A 555 -6.49 12.10 -22.00
N ALA A 556 -6.16 10.85 -22.35
CA ALA A 556 -6.44 9.69 -21.51
C ALA A 556 -5.62 9.73 -20.21
N TYR A 557 -4.31 9.96 -20.32
CA TYR A 557 -3.40 9.99 -19.16
C TYR A 557 -3.68 11.16 -18.21
N ALA A 558 -4.10 12.31 -18.72
CA ALA A 558 -4.54 13.44 -17.90
C ALA A 558 -5.77 13.13 -17.03
N GLN A 559 -6.59 12.15 -17.45
CA GLN A 559 -7.71 11.62 -16.66
C GLN A 559 -7.34 10.36 -15.87
N ARG A 560 -6.06 10.01 -15.81
CA ARG A 560 -5.55 8.78 -15.17
C ARG A 560 -6.15 7.50 -15.75
N VAL A 561 -6.45 7.50 -17.04
CA VAL A 561 -6.95 6.32 -17.76
C VAL A 561 -5.85 5.77 -18.66
N ALA A 562 -5.51 4.50 -18.49
CA ALA A 562 -4.57 3.80 -19.37
C ALA A 562 -5.21 3.56 -20.76
N VAL A 563 -4.39 3.50 -21.80
CA VAL A 563 -4.85 3.22 -23.17
C VAL A 563 -4.96 1.72 -23.40
N ASP A 564 -6.12 1.28 -23.90
CA ASP A 564 -6.36 -0.10 -24.32
C ASP A 564 -5.85 -0.31 -25.75
N TYR A 565 -6.30 0.51 -26.71
CA TYR A 565 -5.87 0.45 -28.11
C TYR A 565 -6.00 1.78 -28.84
N HIS A 566 -5.35 1.88 -30.01
CA HIS A 566 -5.45 3.04 -30.89
C HIS A 566 -6.75 3.04 -31.69
N GLY A 567 -7.30 4.23 -31.92
CA GLY A 567 -8.58 4.41 -32.60
C GLY A 567 -9.74 4.67 -31.63
N HIS A 568 -10.95 4.64 -32.18
CA HIS A 568 -12.18 4.81 -31.38
C HIS A 568 -12.54 3.50 -30.68
N CYS A 569 -13.17 3.59 -29.52
CA CYS A 569 -13.69 2.40 -28.85
C CYS A 569 -14.77 1.74 -29.70
N GLN A 570 -14.62 0.45 -29.95
CA GLN A 570 -15.49 -0.35 -30.83
C GLN A 570 -15.76 -1.76 -30.31
N ALA A 571 -15.17 -2.15 -29.18
CA ALA A 571 -15.25 -3.50 -28.63
C ALA A 571 -15.09 -3.47 -27.10
N VAL A 572 -15.58 -4.51 -26.43
CA VAL A 572 -15.42 -4.75 -24.99
C VAL A 572 -14.80 -6.12 -24.74
N GLY A 573 -13.83 -6.17 -23.83
CA GLY A 573 -13.19 -7.41 -23.40
C GLY A 573 -14.11 -8.33 -22.60
N VAL A 574 -14.03 -9.63 -22.88
CA VAL A 574 -14.78 -10.67 -22.15
C VAL A 574 -13.85 -11.51 -21.27
N LEU A 575 -14.29 -11.87 -20.06
CA LEU A 575 -13.52 -12.69 -19.12
C LEU A 575 -13.69 -14.19 -19.42
N SER A 576 -13.30 -14.65 -20.62
CA SER A 576 -13.29 -16.09 -20.92
C SER A 576 -12.11 -16.53 -21.78
N ASP A 577 -11.37 -17.55 -21.31
CA ASP A 577 -10.30 -18.24 -22.05
C ASP A 577 -10.80 -19.04 -23.28
N HIS A 578 -12.12 -19.00 -23.56
CA HIS A 578 -12.80 -19.85 -24.53
C HIS A 578 -13.62 -19.09 -25.59
N SER A 579 -13.62 -17.76 -25.59
CA SER A 579 -14.38 -16.97 -26.58
C SER A 579 -13.58 -16.75 -27.86
N PHE A 580 -13.69 -17.69 -28.80
CA PHE A 580 -13.11 -17.58 -30.15
C PHE A 580 -13.80 -16.53 -31.07
N HIS A 581 -14.74 -15.73 -30.54
CA HIS A 581 -15.60 -14.81 -31.30
C HIS A 581 -15.84 -13.45 -30.61
N SER A 582 -14.86 -12.90 -29.90
CA SER A 582 -15.02 -11.56 -29.32
C SER A 582 -14.79 -10.44 -30.35
N GLU A 583 -15.52 -9.32 -30.23
CA GLU A 583 -15.25 -8.11 -31.04
C GLU A 583 -13.80 -7.61 -30.91
N CYS A 584 -13.15 -7.91 -29.78
CA CYS A 584 -11.73 -7.63 -29.54
C CYS A 584 -10.77 -8.31 -30.54
N ALA A 585 -11.19 -9.37 -31.23
CA ALA A 585 -10.36 -10.02 -32.25
C ALA A 585 -10.02 -9.09 -33.43
N PHE A 586 -10.83 -8.04 -33.64
CA PHE A 586 -10.61 -7.03 -34.69
C PHE A 586 -9.89 -5.78 -34.18
N VAL A 587 -9.53 -5.75 -32.90
CA VAL A 587 -8.76 -4.66 -32.29
C VAL A 587 -7.27 -4.90 -32.50
N GLN A 588 -6.58 -3.87 -33.00
CA GLN A 588 -5.12 -3.88 -33.10
C GLN A 588 -4.53 -3.41 -31.77
N CYS A 589 -4.00 -4.35 -30.99
CA CYS A 589 -3.40 -4.01 -29.70
C CYS A 589 -2.03 -3.32 -29.85
N PRO A 590 -1.70 -2.37 -28.95
CA PRO A 590 -0.39 -1.76 -28.90
C PRO A 590 0.66 -2.83 -28.58
N GLN A 591 1.89 -2.61 -29.05
CA GLN A 591 3.00 -3.47 -28.68
C GLN A 591 3.22 -3.39 -27.17
N LEU A 592 3.40 -4.55 -26.51
CA LEU A 592 3.76 -4.59 -25.10
C LEU A 592 5.06 -3.81 -24.87
N SER A 593 5.04 -2.94 -23.85
CA SER A 593 6.14 -2.03 -23.54
C SER A 593 7.44 -2.75 -23.16
N ALA A 594 7.37 -4.00 -22.70
CA ALA A 594 8.54 -4.80 -22.32
C ALA A 594 8.54 -6.22 -22.92
N MET A 595 9.67 -6.60 -23.53
CA MET A 595 9.91 -7.98 -23.97
C MET A 595 10.14 -8.89 -22.76
N GLY A 596 9.33 -9.95 -22.62
CA GLY A 596 9.48 -10.95 -21.55
C GLY A 596 8.57 -10.77 -20.34
N CYS A 597 7.69 -9.77 -20.34
CA CYS A 597 6.62 -9.63 -19.35
C CYS A 597 5.45 -10.56 -19.70
N LYS A 598 4.95 -11.34 -18.74
CA LYS A 598 3.64 -11.99 -18.83
C LYS A 598 2.58 -10.94 -18.53
N PRO A 599 1.80 -10.49 -19.53
CA PRO A 599 0.89 -9.38 -19.34
C PRO A 599 -0.42 -9.83 -18.69
N LEU A 600 -1.20 -8.84 -18.26
CA LEU A 600 -2.54 -9.02 -17.69
C LEU A 600 -3.59 -8.44 -18.64
N LEU A 601 -4.81 -8.97 -18.60
CA LEU A 601 -5.96 -8.40 -19.28
C LEU A 601 -6.89 -7.78 -18.24
N ALA A 602 -7.09 -6.47 -18.31
CA ALA A 602 -7.94 -5.76 -17.36
C ALA A 602 -9.44 -6.00 -17.65
N PRO A 603 -10.34 -5.97 -16.65
CA PRO A 603 -11.76 -6.26 -16.86
C PRO A 603 -12.43 -5.31 -17.86
N GLY A 604 -12.94 -5.86 -18.96
CA GLY A 604 -13.58 -5.08 -20.03
C GLY A 604 -12.62 -4.54 -21.09
N ALA A 605 -11.31 -4.78 -20.96
CA ALA A 605 -10.29 -4.37 -21.92
C ALA A 605 -10.03 -5.43 -22.99
N CYS A 606 -9.69 -5.01 -24.20
CA CYS A 606 -9.33 -5.93 -25.28
C CYS A 606 -7.84 -6.30 -25.28
N CYS A 607 -6.97 -5.39 -24.80
CA CYS A 607 -5.54 -5.52 -24.97
C CYS A 607 -4.79 -5.79 -23.67
N PRO A 608 -3.79 -6.68 -23.72
CA PRO A 608 -2.99 -7.02 -22.56
C PRO A 608 -1.98 -5.90 -22.24
N LEU A 609 -1.67 -5.69 -20.96
CA LEU A 609 -0.67 -4.72 -20.50
C LEU A 609 0.22 -5.26 -19.37
N CYS A 610 1.41 -4.66 -19.21
CA CYS A 610 2.32 -4.92 -18.10
C CYS A 610 2.03 -3.95 -16.96
N ALA A 611 1.40 -4.45 -15.90
CA ALA A 611 1.01 -3.65 -14.74
C ALA A 611 0.88 -4.53 -13.49
N GLY A 612 0.90 -3.88 -12.31
CA GLY A 612 0.26 -4.38 -11.12
C GLY A 612 -1.20 -3.91 -11.10
N MET A 613 -2.15 -4.83 -11.16
CA MET A 613 -3.58 -4.54 -11.19
C MET A 613 -4.22 -4.85 -9.83
N LEU A 614 -5.00 -3.89 -9.33
CA LEU A 614 -5.84 -4.02 -8.14
C LEU A 614 -7.30 -3.99 -8.55
N ARG A 615 -8.10 -4.89 -7.97
CA ARG A 615 -9.56 -4.90 -8.09
C ARG A 615 -10.15 -4.69 -6.71
N ILE A 616 -10.78 -3.55 -6.51
CA ILE A 616 -11.12 -3.04 -5.18
C ILE A 616 -12.64 -2.98 -5.01
N LEU A 617 -13.10 -3.62 -3.95
CA LEU A 617 -14.45 -3.45 -3.41
C LEU A 617 -14.47 -2.26 -2.48
N TYR A 618 -15.57 -1.50 -2.52
CA TYR A 618 -15.74 -0.30 -1.72
C TYR A 618 -17.14 -0.23 -1.10
N ASP A 619 -17.23 0.40 0.06
CA ASP A 619 -18.49 0.67 0.76
C ASP A 619 -19.12 1.98 0.24
N LYS A 620 -20.12 1.84 -0.63
CA LYS A 620 -20.87 2.95 -1.21
C LYS A 620 -21.60 3.79 -0.16
N ASP A 621 -22.13 3.19 0.89
CA ASP A 621 -22.83 3.92 1.96
C ASP A 621 -21.86 4.77 2.77
N LYS A 622 -20.64 4.27 3.00
CA LYS A 622 -19.56 5.04 3.63
C LYS A 622 -19.13 6.23 2.76
N LEU A 623 -19.01 6.05 1.45
CA LEU A 623 -18.78 7.17 0.51
C LEU A 623 -19.92 8.20 0.54
N ASP A 624 -21.19 7.76 0.51
CA ASP A 624 -22.35 8.65 0.63
C ASP A 624 -22.31 9.47 1.95
N ASN A 625 -21.89 8.84 3.04
CA ASN A 625 -21.72 9.52 4.32
C ASN A 625 -20.63 10.59 4.27
N PHE A 626 -19.49 10.30 3.63
CA PHE A 626 -18.44 11.28 3.41
C PHE A 626 -18.93 12.45 2.57
N ALA A 627 -19.54 12.20 1.43
CA ALA A 627 -20.10 13.25 0.57
C ALA A 627 -21.05 14.17 1.34
N ARG A 628 -21.92 13.60 2.19
CA ARG A 628 -22.86 14.36 3.03
C ARG A 628 -22.16 15.32 3.99
N VAL A 629 -21.04 14.91 4.60
CA VAL A 629 -20.31 15.78 5.52
C VAL A 629 -19.34 16.73 4.81
N THR A 630 -18.90 16.39 3.59
CA THR A 630 -17.98 17.22 2.78
C THR A 630 -18.72 18.08 1.77
N ASN A 631 -19.54 19.02 2.25
CA ASN A 631 -20.26 20.00 1.40
C ASN A 631 -21.14 19.40 0.29
N LYS A 632 -21.63 18.16 0.46
CA LYS A 632 -22.45 17.43 -0.53
C LYS A 632 -21.75 17.23 -1.88
N LYS A 633 -20.42 17.31 -1.94
CA LYS A 633 -19.67 17.01 -3.16
C LYS A 633 -19.61 15.50 -3.38
N PRO A 634 -19.91 14.98 -4.59
CA PRO A 634 -19.76 13.58 -4.89
C PRO A 634 -18.28 13.17 -4.84
N ILE A 635 -18.03 11.91 -4.50
CA ILE A 635 -16.68 11.33 -4.54
C ILE A 635 -16.52 10.61 -5.87
N THR A 636 -15.40 10.86 -6.54
CA THR A 636 -15.13 10.34 -7.89
C THR A 636 -14.05 9.27 -7.90
N VAL A 637 -13.94 8.55 -9.02
CA VAL A 637 -12.81 7.63 -9.28
C VAL A 637 -11.48 8.39 -9.21
N LEU A 638 -11.41 9.57 -9.82
CA LEU A 638 -10.20 10.39 -9.83
C LEU A 638 -9.75 10.80 -8.41
N ASP A 639 -10.70 11.07 -7.50
CA ASP A 639 -10.39 11.38 -6.09
C ASP A 639 -9.70 10.23 -5.36
N ILE A 640 -10.02 8.98 -5.72
CA ILE A 640 -9.39 7.77 -5.20
C ILE A 640 -8.00 7.60 -5.82
N LEU A 641 -7.89 7.71 -7.15
CA LEU A 641 -6.63 7.53 -7.87
C LEU A 641 -5.56 8.53 -7.42
N GLU A 642 -5.89 9.82 -7.32
CA GLU A 642 -4.91 10.84 -6.89
C GLU A 642 -4.46 10.64 -5.43
N LYS A 643 -5.30 10.05 -4.57
CA LYS A 643 -4.88 9.73 -3.19
C LYS A 643 -4.03 8.47 -3.13
N ILE A 644 -4.41 7.40 -3.85
CA ILE A 644 -3.58 6.18 -3.95
C ILE A 644 -2.21 6.48 -4.55
N ARG A 645 -2.15 7.39 -5.53
CA ARG A 645 -0.92 7.86 -6.17
C ARG A 645 0.10 8.44 -5.19
N LEU A 646 -0.35 9.08 -4.10
CA LEU A 646 0.54 9.60 -3.04
C LEU A 646 1.25 8.48 -2.26
N HIS A 647 0.75 7.25 -2.32
CA HIS A 647 1.32 6.10 -1.63
C HIS A 647 2.23 5.22 -2.52
N VAL A 648 2.39 5.57 -3.80
CA VAL A 648 3.35 4.94 -4.73
C VAL A 648 4.69 5.67 -4.65
N SER A 649 5.66 5.01 -4.01
CA SER A 649 6.99 5.56 -3.69
C SER A 649 8.02 5.44 -4.82
N VAL A 650 7.79 4.55 -5.79
CA VAL A 650 8.67 4.36 -6.96
C VAL A 650 8.32 5.38 -8.05
N PRO A 651 9.25 6.29 -8.44
CA PRO A 651 9.00 7.30 -9.47
C PRO A 651 8.71 6.75 -10.86
N GLN A 652 9.28 5.58 -11.18
CA GLN A 652 9.12 4.89 -12.46
C GLN A 652 7.72 4.26 -12.64
N CYS A 653 6.87 4.27 -11.61
CA CYS A 653 5.52 3.72 -11.63
C CYS A 653 4.51 4.85 -11.45
N ASP A 654 3.41 4.88 -12.20
CA ASP A 654 2.29 5.82 -11.95
C ASP A 654 0.95 5.07 -11.90
N VAL A 655 -0.06 5.74 -11.35
CA VAL A 655 -1.37 5.17 -11.03
C VAL A 655 -2.39 5.57 -12.08
N PHE A 656 -3.07 4.58 -12.64
CA PHE A 656 -4.20 4.72 -13.55
C PHE A 656 -5.37 3.92 -13.00
N GLY A 657 -6.59 4.16 -13.47
CA GLY A 657 -7.72 3.35 -13.08
C GLY A 657 -9.06 3.83 -13.59
N TYR A 658 -10.09 3.03 -13.32
CA TYR A 658 -11.45 3.23 -13.81
C TYR A 658 -12.44 2.42 -12.97
N LEU A 659 -13.74 2.69 -13.16
CA LEU A 659 -14.81 1.85 -12.60
C LEU A 659 -15.16 0.76 -13.62
N SER A 660 -14.96 -0.50 -13.26
CA SER A 660 -15.08 -1.65 -14.17
C SER A 660 -16.52 -1.95 -14.57
N ILE A 661 -16.69 -2.80 -15.59
CA ILE A 661 -18.00 -3.34 -16.01
C ILE A 661 -18.73 -4.12 -14.90
N GLU A 662 -18.02 -4.55 -13.86
CA GLU A 662 -18.54 -5.27 -12.69
C GLU A 662 -18.69 -4.36 -11.46
N SER A 663 -18.62 -3.03 -11.64
CA SER A 663 -18.74 -2.03 -10.57
C SER A 663 -17.67 -2.11 -9.48
N GLU A 664 -16.47 -2.60 -9.83
CA GLU A 664 -15.28 -2.57 -8.97
C GLU A 664 -14.36 -1.42 -9.39
N ILE A 665 -13.62 -0.83 -8.44
CA ILE A 665 -12.57 0.11 -8.79
C ILE A 665 -11.36 -0.70 -9.25
N VAL A 666 -10.94 -0.52 -10.50
CA VAL A 666 -9.71 -1.10 -11.03
C VAL A 666 -8.62 -0.04 -10.97
N ILE A 667 -7.53 -0.37 -10.29
CA ILE A 667 -6.31 0.46 -10.27
C ILE A 667 -5.20 -0.29 -10.97
N LEU A 668 -4.50 0.39 -11.86
CA LEU A 668 -3.36 -0.11 -12.62
C LEU A 668 -2.14 0.71 -12.22
N ILE A 669 -1.13 0.05 -11.65
CA ILE A 669 0.18 0.63 -11.38
C ILE A 669 1.09 0.22 -12.52
N ILE A 670 1.37 1.18 -13.41
CA ILE A 670 1.98 0.97 -14.71
C ILE A 670 3.36 1.64 -14.72
N PRO A 671 4.41 0.99 -15.27
CA PRO A 671 5.68 1.66 -15.50
C PRO A 671 5.54 2.77 -16.56
N VAL A 672 6.07 3.96 -16.28
CA VAL A 672 5.89 5.14 -17.16
C VAL A 672 6.98 5.31 -18.22
N ASP A 673 8.06 4.55 -18.13
CA ASP A 673 9.13 4.58 -19.12
C ASP A 673 8.67 3.95 -20.44
N GLN A 674 9.15 4.45 -21.58
CA GLN A 674 8.75 3.95 -22.91
C GLN A 674 9.12 2.47 -23.13
N ASN A 675 10.27 2.05 -22.59
CA ASN A 675 10.77 0.68 -22.66
C ASN A 675 11.18 0.24 -21.24
N PRO A 676 10.21 -0.10 -20.37
CA PRO A 676 10.50 -0.37 -18.99
C PRO A 676 11.28 -1.67 -18.82
N LYS A 677 12.25 -1.64 -17.93
CA LYS A 677 13.09 -2.79 -17.61
C LYS A 677 12.35 -3.78 -16.72
N PRO A 678 12.72 -5.08 -16.72
CA PRO A 678 12.13 -6.10 -15.85
C PRO A 678 12.04 -5.69 -14.38
N LEU A 679 13.09 -5.06 -13.86
CA LEU A 679 13.14 -4.61 -12.46
C LEU A 679 12.14 -3.48 -12.15
N GLN A 680 11.85 -2.60 -13.11
CA GLN A 680 10.86 -1.53 -12.96
C GLN A 680 9.44 -2.11 -12.95
N ILE A 681 9.17 -3.10 -13.81
CA ILE A 681 7.89 -3.83 -13.79
C ILE A 681 7.69 -4.50 -12.44
N GLU A 682 8.71 -5.20 -11.95
CA GLU A 682 8.68 -5.84 -10.64
C GLU A 682 8.46 -4.82 -9.52
N ALA A 683 9.11 -3.65 -9.57
CA ALA A 683 8.88 -2.58 -8.60
C ALA A 683 7.43 -2.08 -8.62
N CYS A 684 6.83 -1.88 -9.80
CA CYS A 684 5.43 -1.48 -9.93
C CYS A 684 4.45 -2.54 -9.41
N ASN A 685 4.76 -3.83 -9.62
CA ASN A 685 4.01 -4.94 -9.04
C ASN A 685 4.08 -4.94 -7.51
N LYS A 686 5.27 -4.69 -6.95
CA LYS A 686 5.46 -4.63 -5.49
C LYS A 686 4.77 -3.43 -4.87
N GLU A 687 4.69 -2.31 -5.58
CA GLU A 687 3.82 -1.19 -5.19
C GLU A 687 2.34 -1.61 -5.16
N ALA A 688 1.86 -2.39 -6.13
CA ALA A 688 0.49 -2.92 -6.12
C ALA A 688 0.23 -3.87 -4.94
N GLU A 689 1.11 -4.85 -4.71
CA GLU A 689 1.00 -5.75 -3.55
C GLU A 689 1.00 -4.98 -2.23
N LYS A 690 1.85 -3.94 -2.10
CA LYS A 690 1.89 -3.07 -0.92
C LYS A 690 0.55 -2.37 -0.69
N ILE A 691 -0.05 -1.78 -1.73
CA ILE A 691 -1.35 -1.10 -1.63
C ILE A 691 -2.48 -2.09 -1.32
N GLU A 692 -2.50 -3.27 -1.95
CA GLU A 692 -3.47 -4.33 -1.66
C GLU A 692 -3.46 -4.72 -0.18
N SER A 693 -2.27 -4.97 0.36
CA SER A 693 -2.10 -5.34 1.77
C SER A 693 -2.54 -4.22 2.70
N LEU A 694 -2.26 -2.95 2.36
CA LEU A 694 -2.74 -1.80 3.14
C LEU A 694 -4.27 -1.67 3.17
N ILE A 695 -4.95 -1.98 2.06
CA ILE A 695 -6.42 -2.00 1.99
C ILE A 695 -6.97 -3.15 2.84
N ASN A 696 -6.48 -4.37 2.60
CA ASN A 696 -7.00 -5.58 3.24
C ASN A 696 -6.73 -5.65 4.75
N SER A 697 -5.63 -5.03 5.20
CA SER A 697 -5.33 -4.88 6.64
C SER A 697 -6.05 -3.70 7.28
N ASP A 698 -6.79 -2.88 6.52
CA ASP A 698 -7.41 -1.62 6.96
C ASP A 698 -6.36 -0.75 7.70
N SER A 699 -5.19 -0.62 7.08
CA SER A 699 -4.04 0.08 7.67
C SER A 699 -4.34 1.57 7.84
N PRO A 700 -3.96 2.19 8.97
CA PRO A 700 -4.11 3.64 9.18
C PRO A 700 -3.47 4.47 8.06
N THR A 701 -2.48 3.93 7.34
CA THR A 701 -1.86 4.59 6.19
C THR A 701 -2.85 4.95 5.09
N LEU A 702 -3.87 4.12 4.83
CA LEU A 702 -4.93 4.41 3.86
C LEU A 702 -6.26 4.71 4.55
N ALA A 703 -6.60 3.95 5.60
CA ALA A 703 -7.86 4.05 6.31
C ALA A 703 -8.06 5.37 7.08
N SER A 704 -7.01 6.15 7.30
CA SER A 704 -7.14 7.50 7.85
C SER A 704 -7.50 8.53 6.79
N HIS A 705 -7.33 8.25 5.49
CA HIS A 705 -7.62 9.21 4.43
C HIS A 705 -9.06 9.08 3.94
N VAL A 706 -9.80 10.20 3.89
CA VAL A 706 -11.08 10.24 3.18
C VAL A 706 -10.79 10.49 1.70
N PRO A 707 -11.27 9.66 0.75
CA PRO A 707 -12.26 8.59 0.90
C PRO A 707 -11.69 7.17 0.94
N LEU A 708 -10.36 7.00 1.00
CA LEU A 708 -9.71 5.69 0.94
C LEU A 708 -10.14 4.73 2.05
N SER A 709 -10.61 5.25 3.19
CA SER A 709 -11.18 4.42 4.26
C SER A 709 -12.46 3.67 3.88
N ALA A 710 -13.09 3.99 2.74
CA ALA A 710 -14.22 3.22 2.21
C ALA A 710 -13.80 2.03 1.34
N LEU A 711 -12.51 1.85 1.06
CA LEU A 711 -12.01 0.66 0.37
C LEU A 711 -11.96 -0.48 1.38
N ILE A 712 -12.67 -1.59 1.12
CA ILE A 712 -12.92 -2.64 2.13
C ILE A 712 -12.21 -3.96 1.83
N ALA A 713 -11.89 -4.22 0.56
CA ALA A 713 -11.19 -5.41 0.13
C ALA A 713 -10.56 -5.18 -1.25
N SER A 714 -9.44 -5.82 -1.51
CA SER A 714 -8.71 -5.73 -2.77
C SER A 714 -8.15 -7.09 -3.17
N GLN A 715 -8.19 -7.40 -4.46
CA GLN A 715 -7.39 -8.47 -5.06
C GLN A 715 -6.29 -7.87 -5.92
N VAL A 716 -5.09 -8.45 -5.86
CA VAL A 716 -3.97 -8.06 -6.72
C VAL A 716 -3.68 -9.14 -7.76
N GLN A 717 -3.41 -8.70 -8.99
CA GLN A 717 -2.84 -9.51 -10.07
C GLN A 717 -1.63 -8.75 -10.61
N VAL A 718 -0.50 -9.43 -10.76
CA VAL A 718 0.77 -8.80 -11.17
C VAL A 718 1.32 -9.43 -12.43
N SER A 719 1.91 -8.61 -13.28
CA SER A 719 2.70 -9.09 -14.42
C SER A 719 4.02 -9.66 -13.89
N PHE A 720 4.65 -10.63 -14.55
CA PHE A 720 5.99 -11.07 -14.11
C PHE A 720 6.90 -11.31 -15.29
N SER A 721 8.20 -11.06 -15.07
CA SER A 721 9.21 -11.26 -16.09
C SER A 721 9.58 -12.73 -16.16
N ILE A 722 9.53 -13.32 -17.36
CA ILE A 722 10.06 -14.66 -17.62
C ILE A 722 11.58 -14.55 -17.58
N SER A 723 12.18 -14.73 -16.41
CA SER A 723 13.63 -14.92 -16.31
C SER A 723 13.96 -16.29 -16.87
N SER A 724 14.87 -16.36 -17.84
CA SER A 724 15.46 -17.61 -18.31
C SER A 724 16.36 -18.20 -17.21
N ALA A 725 15.77 -18.86 -16.22
CA ALA A 725 16.48 -19.66 -15.24
C ALA A 725 15.64 -20.90 -14.87
N SER A 726 16.19 -22.06 -15.24
CA SER A 726 15.70 -23.43 -15.03
C SER A 726 14.28 -23.74 -15.47
N THR A 727 14.14 -24.00 -16.77
CA THR A 727 13.27 -25.09 -17.23
C THR A 727 13.80 -26.39 -16.60
N GLN A 728 13.37 -26.73 -15.38
CA GLN A 728 13.23 -28.14 -15.06
C GLN A 728 11.98 -28.63 -15.79
N VAL A 729 12.14 -28.84 -17.10
CA VAL A 729 11.29 -29.78 -17.80
C VAL A 729 11.54 -31.11 -17.12
N ALA A 730 10.56 -31.59 -16.34
CA ALA A 730 10.55 -32.96 -15.87
C ALA A 730 10.84 -33.87 -17.08
N PRO A 731 11.87 -34.74 -17.05
CA PRO A 731 12.18 -35.62 -18.15
C PRO A 731 11.23 -36.82 -18.10
N ALA A 732 9.92 -36.59 -18.20
CA ALA A 732 8.91 -37.64 -18.16
C ALA A 732 8.39 -38.04 -19.56
N LEU A 733 8.61 -37.22 -20.59
CA LEU A 733 8.06 -37.47 -21.94
C LEU A 733 9.07 -38.04 -22.96
N ARG A 734 10.39 -37.98 -22.69
CA ARG A 734 11.38 -38.63 -23.58
C ARG A 734 11.57 -40.13 -23.29
N SER A 735 11.31 -40.58 -22.06
CA SER A 735 11.43 -42.00 -21.70
C SER A 735 10.26 -42.85 -22.22
N LEU A 736 9.08 -42.25 -22.43
CA LEU A 736 7.91 -42.93 -23.01
C LEU A 736 8.00 -43.08 -24.54
N PHE A 737 8.62 -42.13 -25.25
CA PHE A 737 8.81 -42.24 -26.70
C PHE A 737 9.90 -43.25 -27.09
N VAL A 738 10.97 -43.38 -26.28
CA VAL A 738 12.04 -44.36 -26.55
C VAL A 738 11.56 -45.78 -26.23
N SER A 739 10.72 -45.98 -25.21
CA SER A 739 10.15 -47.30 -24.89
C SER A 739 9.05 -47.75 -25.85
N LEU A 740 8.31 -46.83 -26.49
CA LEU A 740 7.40 -47.18 -27.59
C LEU A 740 8.15 -47.58 -28.88
N LEU A 741 9.29 -46.97 -29.17
CA LEU A 741 10.10 -47.29 -30.37
C LEU A 741 10.82 -48.64 -30.23
N PHE A 742 11.22 -49.04 -29.02
CA PHE A 742 11.82 -50.37 -28.77
C PHE A 742 10.78 -51.51 -28.71
N THR A 743 9.52 -51.22 -28.37
CA THR A 743 8.44 -52.23 -28.39
C THR A 743 7.86 -52.42 -29.79
N LEU A 744 7.87 -51.40 -30.66
CA LEU A 744 7.50 -51.58 -32.08
C LEU A 744 8.59 -52.27 -32.93
N SER A 745 9.87 -52.06 -32.64
CA SER A 745 10.95 -52.72 -33.40
C SER A 745 11.09 -54.22 -33.08
N SER A 746 10.71 -54.65 -31.88
CA SER A 746 10.68 -56.06 -31.47
C SER A 746 9.42 -56.82 -31.90
N ALA A 747 8.34 -56.11 -32.26
CA ALA A 747 7.13 -56.71 -32.82
C ALA A 747 7.22 -56.98 -34.34
N LEU A 748 8.05 -56.21 -35.06
CA LEU A 748 8.25 -56.36 -36.51
C LEU A 748 9.29 -57.42 -36.91
N THR A 749 10.05 -57.98 -35.96
CA THR A 749 11.01 -59.08 -36.21
C THR A 749 10.44 -60.49 -35.95
N ARG A 750 9.13 -60.60 -35.68
CA ARG A 750 8.43 -61.90 -35.54
C ARG A 750 7.47 -62.22 -36.70
N TYR A 751 7.46 -61.40 -37.75
CA TYR A 751 6.72 -61.65 -39.00
C TYR A 751 7.59 -61.30 -40.23
N MET A 752 8.81 -61.85 -40.25
CA MET A 752 9.60 -62.26 -41.41
C MET A 752 10.40 -63.49 -40.96
#